data_AF-S8GHC6-F1
#
_entry.id   AF-S8GHC6-F1
#
_cell.length_a   1.000
_cell.length_b   1.000
_cell.length_c   1.000
_cell.angle_alpha   90.00
_cell.angle_beta   90.00
_cell.angle_gamma   90.00
#
_symmetry.space_group_name_H-M   'P 1'
#
loop_
_entity.id
_entity.type
_entity.pdbx_description
1 polymer ?
#
loop_
_entity_poly.entity_id
_entity_poly.type
_entity_poly.pdbx_seq_one_letter_code
_entity_poly.pdbx_strand_id
1 'polypeptide(L)'
;MAGLICSPVSGMALRRTGRHRTALLRGCSSKRTKIFADGDVVLLPPSSSNWFPYILPLRCITNVRAVTPASLGPYPSYPSKPLVRDCASMCSTKVRAGYRAFNSSSWSVIRAFANVDLGKLSGDSPHTVQNLVNGKWSGTRETYDVVDPMNGEAFIKSPYTKDAELEPFIASIKGVPKSGLHNPLKRPERYVLYGQVLQKTAAMLHDERVFDFFTTCIMRTFPKSYGQAAAEVRVVRTFCENFSGDGIRFLARGFSVPGDHHGQMSNGFRWPFGPVAVISPFNFPLEIPVMQFLAAAMVGNKPVVKTEATQALPVEQFLRLLHYCGMPTKDVDLINTRGPVVSELLCKAPVRLLQFTGGSATAQHLIRLLNGRVKVEDAGFNWKILGPDAKAEELDYIAWQCDQDAYALSGQKCSAQSLLAVHTSWKELGLLEKLKRLASRRSYENLTLSPVLSHSNSEIQKHVDALLKLPGASLLFGGKAVKTAKTSAIPRKYGAYEPTAVFVPLASILMNNENLELATTELFGPVQVVTEWGAGDENTLLRLMDIMKHHLTAAIVSRDPEFQNRILANTINGTTYAGIRARTTGAPQNHWFGPAGDPLGAGIGSPEAVLSTWTCHREIVFDQGPIPGSWTTPPPS
;
A
#
# COMPACT_ATOMS: atom_id res chain seq x y z
N MET A 1 -55.35 11.94 -26.05
CA MET A 1 -55.71 10.96 -25.00
C MET A 1 -54.43 10.73 -24.18
N ALA A 2 -54.06 11.56 -23.20
CA ALA A 2 -54.65 11.79 -21.86
C ALA A 2 -54.68 10.49 -21.02
N GLY A 3 -54.14 10.39 -19.79
CA GLY A 3 -53.52 11.35 -18.86
C GLY A 3 -52.34 10.70 -18.08
N LEU A 4 -51.46 11.37 -17.33
CA LEU A 4 -51.55 12.54 -16.44
C LEU A 4 -52.53 12.36 -15.26
N ILE A 5 -52.00 12.09 -14.06
CA ILE A 5 -52.47 12.65 -12.79
C ILE A 5 -51.25 13.06 -11.93
N CYS A 6 -51.17 14.37 -11.71
CA CYS A 6 -50.39 15.14 -10.73
C CYS A 6 -51.01 15.00 -9.31
N SER A 7 -50.24 14.85 -8.22
CA SER A 7 -49.64 15.91 -7.37
C SER A 7 -50.60 16.37 -6.21
N PRO A 8 -50.33 17.39 -5.36
CA PRO A 8 -49.64 17.33 -4.04
C PRO A 8 -50.39 18.09 -2.88
N VAL A 9 -49.64 18.63 -1.88
CA VAL A 9 -49.99 19.72 -0.90
C VAL A 9 -50.59 19.23 0.44
N SER A 10 -50.35 19.71 1.68
CA SER A 10 -49.78 20.91 2.38
C SER A 10 -49.60 20.50 3.86
N GLY A 11 -48.78 21.07 4.76
CA GLY A 11 -48.44 22.48 4.97
C GLY A 11 -49.42 23.16 5.93
N MET A 12 -49.17 23.18 7.25
CA MET A 12 -49.74 24.21 8.14
C MET A 12 -48.97 24.38 9.45
N ALA A 13 -48.42 25.57 9.63
CA ALA A 13 -47.90 26.12 10.89
C ALA A 13 -49.05 26.68 11.74
N LEU A 14 -48.87 26.84 13.06
CA LEU A 14 -49.24 28.05 13.83
C LEU A 14 -48.92 27.95 15.35
N ARG A 15 -48.20 29.00 15.80
CA ARG A 15 -48.33 29.79 17.06
C ARG A 15 -47.95 29.25 18.45
N ARG A 16 -46.82 29.81 18.91
CA ARG A 16 -46.58 30.59 20.15
C ARG A 16 -47.72 30.73 21.18
N THR A 17 -47.40 30.34 22.41
CA THR A 17 -47.56 31.07 23.70
C THR A 17 -46.41 30.56 24.60
N GLY A 18 -45.72 31.27 25.50
CA GLY A 18 -45.86 32.60 26.06
C GLY A 18 -46.00 32.54 27.59
N ARG A 19 -44.87 32.66 28.32
CA ARG A 19 -44.66 33.30 29.66
C ARG A 19 -44.13 32.45 30.83
N HIS A 20 -42.97 32.92 31.31
CA HIS A 20 -42.55 33.21 32.69
C HIS A 20 -42.85 32.23 33.84
N ARG A 21 -41.80 31.85 34.59
CA ARG A 21 -41.38 32.55 35.82
C ARG A 21 -40.03 32.06 36.37
N THR A 22 -39.24 33.06 36.73
CA THR A 22 -38.09 33.11 37.64
C THR A 22 -38.34 32.45 39.00
N ALA A 23 -37.33 31.81 39.60
CA ALA A 23 -36.77 32.24 40.90
C ALA A 23 -35.55 31.40 41.32
N LEU A 24 -34.61 32.13 41.89
CA LEU A 24 -33.28 31.82 42.36
C LEU A 24 -33.35 31.63 43.89
N LEU A 25 -32.51 30.77 44.49
CA LEU A 25 -31.70 30.97 45.72
C LEU A 25 -31.63 29.79 46.72
N ARG A 26 -30.38 29.33 46.88
CA ARG A 26 -29.59 29.11 48.12
C ARG A 26 -30.17 28.32 49.30
N GLY A 27 -29.37 27.35 49.76
CA GLY A 27 -29.34 26.85 51.15
C GLY A 27 -28.06 26.05 51.41
N CYS A 28 -27.38 26.32 52.52
CA CYS A 28 -25.96 26.05 52.79
C CYS A 28 -25.77 25.15 54.02
N SER A 29 -24.70 24.33 54.00
CA SER A 29 -23.97 23.75 55.18
C SER A 29 -24.70 22.66 56.00
N SER A 30 -24.08 21.69 56.68
CA SER A 30 -22.75 21.65 57.33
C SER A 30 -22.29 20.22 57.73
N LYS A 31 -20.96 20.03 57.64
CA LYS A 31 -19.97 19.37 58.54
C LYS A 31 -20.30 18.15 59.45
N ARG A 32 -19.38 17.17 59.32
CA ARG A 32 -18.61 16.38 60.33
C ARG A 32 -19.41 15.46 61.26
N THR A 33 -19.01 14.20 61.51
CA THR A 33 -17.81 13.80 62.28
C THR A 33 -17.52 12.30 62.08
N LYS A 34 -16.31 11.86 62.47
CA LYS A 34 -15.58 10.63 62.12
C LYS A 34 -15.35 9.79 63.41
N ILE A 35 -15.03 8.48 63.25
CA ILE A 35 -14.26 7.59 64.19
C ILE A 35 -15.11 6.73 65.18
N PHE A 36 -14.92 5.42 65.53
CA PHE A 36 -13.94 4.31 65.31
C PHE A 36 -14.65 2.92 65.43
N ALA A 37 -14.12 1.93 64.70
CA ALA A 37 -13.85 0.49 64.97
C ALA A 37 -14.85 -0.52 65.63
N ASP A 38 -14.73 -1.74 65.07
CA ASP A 38 -15.04 -3.12 65.54
C ASP A 38 -16.47 -3.70 65.38
N GLY A 39 -16.53 -4.83 64.66
CA GLY A 39 -17.69 -5.72 64.59
C GLY A 39 -17.82 -6.45 63.25
N ASP A 40 -17.61 -7.77 63.27
CA ASP A 40 -17.69 -8.71 62.15
C ASP A 40 -18.97 -8.63 61.30
N VAL A 41 -18.85 -8.94 59.99
CA VAL A 41 -19.65 -9.94 59.24
C VAL A 41 -19.28 -9.92 57.73
N VAL A 42 -18.65 -11.03 57.32
CA VAL A 42 -18.88 -11.86 56.12
C VAL A 42 -18.99 -11.20 54.73
N LEU A 43 -17.98 -11.43 53.90
CA LEU A 43 -18.12 -11.54 52.44
C LEU A 43 -17.53 -12.87 51.96
N LEU A 44 -18.40 -13.80 51.56
CA LEU A 44 -18.07 -15.00 50.79
C LEU A 44 -18.16 -14.69 49.28
N PRO A 45 -17.29 -15.28 48.43
CA PRO A 45 -17.35 -15.14 46.98
C PRO A 45 -18.12 -16.31 46.32
N PRO A 46 -18.62 -16.14 45.09
CA PRO A 46 -18.85 -17.27 44.17
C PRO A 46 -17.85 -17.20 42.99
N SER A 47 -16.89 -18.13 42.89
CA SER A 47 -16.94 -19.45 42.18
C SER A 47 -16.94 -19.30 40.64
N SER A 48 -15.84 -19.53 39.91
CA SER A 48 -15.18 -20.80 39.50
C SER A 48 -15.90 -21.63 38.43
N SER A 49 -15.26 -21.80 37.26
CA SER A 49 -15.31 -22.94 36.30
C SER A 49 -14.31 -22.67 35.16
N ASN A 50 -13.19 -23.40 35.07
CA ASN A 50 -12.93 -24.66 34.36
C ASN A 50 -12.25 -24.46 32.99
N TRP A 51 -10.94 -24.73 32.93
CA TRP A 51 -10.20 -25.07 31.70
C TRP A 51 -9.37 -26.34 31.95
N PHE A 52 -9.68 -27.41 31.21
CA PHE A 52 -8.90 -28.65 31.12
C PHE A 52 -7.83 -28.52 30.01
N PRO A 53 -6.59 -29.00 30.21
CA PRO A 53 -5.65 -29.27 29.12
C PRO A 53 -5.68 -30.74 28.71
N TYR A 54 -5.66 -30.98 27.39
CA TYR A 54 -5.51 -32.32 26.81
C TYR A 54 -4.07 -32.83 26.95
N ILE A 55 -3.93 -34.04 27.50
CA ILE A 55 -2.73 -34.87 27.52
C ILE A 55 -2.77 -35.79 26.28
N LEU A 56 -1.67 -35.85 25.53
CA LEU A 56 -1.39 -36.91 24.56
C LEU A 56 -0.26 -37.82 25.11
N PRO A 57 -0.35 -39.15 24.99
CA PRO A 57 0.67 -40.06 25.50
C PRO A 57 1.77 -40.30 24.44
N LEU A 58 3.03 -40.08 24.81
CA LEU A 58 4.18 -40.56 24.04
C LEU A 58 4.72 -41.85 24.68
N ARG A 59 4.73 -42.92 23.86
CA ARG A 59 5.35 -44.21 24.17
C ARG A 59 6.87 -44.09 24.26
N CYS A 60 7.43 -44.87 25.18
CA CYS A 60 8.86 -45.13 25.37
C CYS A 60 9.54 -45.65 24.09
N ILE A 61 10.74 -45.14 23.79
CA ILE A 61 11.90 -45.96 23.43
C ILE A 61 13.10 -45.40 24.18
N THR A 62 13.66 -46.25 25.03
CA THR A 62 14.88 -46.09 25.81
C THR A 62 16.12 -46.21 24.94
N ASN A 63 17.10 -45.32 25.12
CA ASN A 63 18.54 -45.64 25.21
C ASN A 63 19.32 -44.32 25.19
N VAL A 64 19.91 -43.91 26.30
CA VAL A 64 21.34 -43.52 26.41
C VAL A 64 21.70 -43.52 27.91
N ARG A 65 22.89 -44.05 28.19
CA ARG A 65 23.49 -44.36 29.49
C ARG A 65 23.67 -43.15 30.43
N ALA A 66 23.57 -43.45 31.72
CA ALA A 66 23.90 -42.59 32.85
C ALA A 66 25.41 -42.33 32.99
N VAL A 67 25.77 -41.11 33.42
CA VAL A 67 26.86 -40.82 34.37
C VAL A 67 26.47 -39.57 35.17
N THR A 68 26.51 -39.67 36.51
CA THR A 68 26.44 -38.56 37.49
C THR A 68 27.82 -38.44 38.20
N PRO A 69 28.03 -37.56 39.21
CA PRO A 69 28.47 -36.16 39.07
C PRO A 69 29.74 -35.85 39.89
N ALA A 70 30.49 -34.78 39.59
CA ALA A 70 31.39 -34.18 40.59
C ALA A 70 31.82 -32.71 40.30
N SER A 71 31.74 -31.95 41.40
CA SER A 71 32.51 -30.77 41.81
C SER A 71 32.29 -29.38 41.16
N LEU A 72 31.81 -28.50 42.05
CA LEU A 72 31.66 -27.05 42.03
C LEU A 72 32.98 -26.26 41.85
N GLY A 73 32.86 -25.06 41.25
CA GLY A 73 33.83 -23.96 41.33
C GLY A 73 33.18 -22.63 40.83
N PRO A 74 33.48 -21.45 41.42
CA PRO A 74 32.59 -20.29 41.40
C PRO A 74 32.77 -19.35 40.19
N TYR A 75 31.69 -18.63 39.86
CA TYR A 75 31.63 -17.55 38.88
C TYR A 75 32.55 -16.36 39.21
N PRO A 76 33.21 -15.74 38.22
CA PRO A 76 33.72 -14.37 38.35
C PRO A 76 32.73 -13.35 37.79
N SER A 77 32.70 -12.23 38.51
CA SER A 77 31.96 -10.99 38.34
C SER A 77 32.27 -10.23 37.05
N TYR A 78 31.24 -9.60 36.47
CA TYR A 78 31.37 -8.64 35.37
C TYR A 78 31.74 -7.24 35.91
N PRO A 79 32.78 -6.57 35.37
CA PRO A 79 33.01 -5.17 35.63
C PRO A 79 32.19 -4.28 34.67
N SER A 80 31.59 -3.26 35.27
CA SER A 80 30.93 -2.12 34.66
C SER A 80 31.97 -1.10 34.15
N LYS A 81 31.89 -0.72 32.86
CA LYS A 81 32.11 0.65 32.35
C LYS A 81 31.82 0.76 30.84
N PRO A 82 31.41 1.95 30.35
CA PRO A 82 30.76 2.12 29.06
C PRO A 82 31.76 2.38 27.92
N LEU A 83 31.60 1.69 26.80
CA LEU A 83 32.31 1.99 25.55
C LEU A 83 31.49 3.00 24.73
N VAL A 84 31.80 4.28 24.94
CA VAL A 84 31.60 5.32 23.92
C VAL A 84 32.66 5.06 22.85
N ARG A 85 32.25 4.61 21.66
CA ARG A 85 33.10 4.59 20.47
C ARG A 85 32.46 5.46 19.39
N ASP A 86 33.26 6.43 18.97
CA ASP A 86 32.99 7.44 17.96
C ASP A 86 32.39 6.88 16.68
N CYS A 87 31.19 7.34 16.34
CA CYS A 87 30.49 7.06 15.08
C CYS A 87 30.92 8.03 13.94
N ALA A 88 32.17 8.49 13.94
CA ALA A 88 32.63 9.58 13.08
C ALA A 88 33.57 9.15 11.92
N SER A 89 33.90 7.87 11.74
CA SER A 89 34.86 7.44 10.70
C SER A 89 34.29 6.64 9.51
N MET A 90 32.97 6.40 9.45
CA MET A 90 32.34 5.73 8.28
C MET A 90 31.84 6.69 7.18
N CYS A 91 32.28 7.96 7.18
CA CYS A 91 31.82 8.98 6.24
C CYS A 91 32.83 9.36 5.14
N SER A 92 33.63 8.40 4.65
CA SER A 92 34.54 8.65 3.52
C SER A 92 34.67 7.51 2.52
N THR A 93 33.60 6.73 2.28
CA THR A 93 33.52 5.97 1.04
C THR A 93 33.07 6.91 -0.08
N LYS A 94 34.02 7.36 -0.90
CA LYS A 94 33.76 8.04 -2.18
C LYS A 94 32.71 7.24 -2.94
N VAL A 95 31.47 7.73 -2.98
CA VAL A 95 30.42 7.24 -3.88
C VAL A 95 30.87 7.60 -5.29
N ARG A 96 31.55 6.68 -5.96
CA ARG A 96 31.70 6.73 -7.41
C ARG A 96 30.31 6.48 -8.00
N ALA A 97 29.70 7.52 -8.53
CA ALA A 97 28.65 7.40 -9.54
C ALA A 97 29.27 6.69 -10.75
N GLY A 98 29.12 5.38 -10.81
CA GLY A 98 29.62 4.56 -11.90
C GLY A 98 28.88 3.23 -11.85
N TYR A 99 28.09 2.96 -12.88
CA TYR A 99 27.56 1.63 -13.16
C TYR A 99 28.69 0.61 -12.96
N ARG A 100 28.55 -0.33 -12.02
CA ARG A 100 29.53 -1.41 -11.87
C ARG A 100 29.45 -2.25 -13.15
N ALA A 101 30.51 -2.25 -13.94
CA ALA A 101 30.62 -3.12 -15.10
C ALA A 101 30.52 -4.59 -14.63
N PHE A 102 29.49 -5.29 -15.12
CA PHE A 102 29.24 -6.70 -14.82
C PHE A 102 30.38 -7.57 -15.41
N ASN A 103 31.13 -8.26 -14.54
CA ASN A 103 32.23 -9.14 -14.94
C ASN A 103 31.71 -10.46 -15.58
N SER A 104 32.44 -11.10 -16.48
CA SER A 104 31.95 -12.21 -17.32
C SER A 104 31.39 -13.43 -16.56
N SER A 105 31.84 -13.68 -15.32
CA SER A 105 31.32 -14.73 -14.43
C SER A 105 30.03 -14.36 -13.67
N SER A 106 29.66 -13.08 -13.62
CA SER A 106 28.39 -12.62 -13.03
C SER A 106 27.17 -12.87 -13.94
N TRP A 107 27.41 -13.25 -15.20
CA TRP A 107 26.38 -13.37 -16.23
C TRP A 107 25.60 -14.70 -16.24
N SER A 108 26.07 -15.76 -15.58
CA SER A 108 25.47 -17.09 -15.75
C SER A 108 24.07 -17.23 -15.15
N VAL A 109 23.82 -16.66 -13.96
CA VAL A 109 22.51 -16.78 -13.28
C VAL A 109 21.44 -15.87 -13.89
N ILE A 110 21.81 -14.66 -14.31
CA ILE A 110 20.87 -13.70 -14.92
C ILE A 110 20.44 -14.20 -16.29
N ARG A 111 21.37 -14.73 -17.11
CA ARG A 111 21.05 -15.31 -18.43
C ARG A 111 20.13 -16.52 -18.39
N ALA A 112 19.95 -17.14 -17.22
CA ALA A 112 19.03 -18.26 -17.07
C ALA A 112 17.57 -17.85 -17.25
N PHE A 113 17.23 -16.57 -17.04
CA PHE A 113 15.86 -16.07 -17.20
C PHE A 113 15.76 -14.76 -18.01
N ALA A 114 16.72 -13.84 -17.86
CA ALA A 114 16.64 -12.52 -18.46
C ALA A 114 16.95 -12.57 -19.96
N ASN A 115 16.19 -11.81 -20.75
CA ASN A 115 16.42 -11.63 -22.19
C ASN A 115 17.01 -10.25 -22.53
N VAL A 116 17.44 -9.49 -21.53
CA VAL A 116 17.99 -8.13 -21.67
C VAL A 116 19.37 -8.02 -21.01
N ASP A 117 20.27 -7.28 -21.64
CA ASP A 117 21.54 -6.82 -21.06
C ASP A 117 21.38 -5.36 -20.63
N LEU A 118 21.14 -5.14 -19.32
CA LEU A 118 20.95 -3.78 -18.77
C LEU A 118 22.19 -2.89 -18.90
N GLY A 119 23.38 -3.47 -19.03
CA GLY A 119 24.63 -2.73 -19.21
C GLY A 119 24.78 -2.15 -20.61
N LYS A 120 24.05 -2.68 -21.59
CA LYS A 120 24.01 -2.19 -22.98
C LYS A 120 22.75 -1.42 -23.32
N LEU A 121 21.76 -1.37 -22.42
CA LEU A 121 20.47 -0.75 -22.69
C LEU A 121 20.61 0.78 -22.85
N SER A 122 20.47 1.27 -24.08
CA SER A 122 20.59 2.69 -24.45
C SER A 122 19.75 3.00 -25.70
N GLY A 123 19.71 4.26 -26.13
CA GLY A 123 19.09 4.62 -27.42
C GLY A 123 19.74 3.91 -28.63
N ASP A 124 21.05 3.66 -28.59
CA ASP A 124 21.80 2.97 -29.66
C ASP A 124 21.62 1.44 -29.62
N SER A 125 21.17 0.90 -28.48
CA SER A 125 20.96 -0.53 -28.26
C SER A 125 19.66 -0.76 -27.50
N PRO A 126 18.50 -0.44 -28.12
CA PRO A 126 17.22 -0.54 -27.46
C PRO A 126 16.78 -1.99 -27.29
N HIS A 127 16.07 -2.29 -26.20
CA HIS A 127 15.47 -3.60 -25.98
C HIS A 127 13.99 -3.61 -26.39
N THR A 128 13.56 -4.69 -27.07
CA THR A 128 12.15 -4.87 -27.42
C THR A 128 11.48 -5.78 -26.41
N VAL A 129 10.54 -5.23 -25.64
CA VAL A 129 9.71 -5.97 -24.68
C VAL A 129 8.73 -6.87 -25.41
N GLN A 130 8.30 -7.95 -24.77
CA GLN A 130 7.30 -8.87 -25.31
C GLN A 130 6.02 -8.92 -24.47
N ASN A 131 4.90 -9.20 -25.14
CA ASN A 131 3.68 -9.65 -24.49
C ASN A 131 3.78 -11.14 -24.14
N LEU A 132 2.97 -11.59 -23.18
CA LEU A 132 2.77 -13.01 -22.86
C LEU A 132 1.28 -13.32 -22.98
N VAL A 133 0.92 -14.29 -23.83
CA VAL A 133 -0.47 -14.76 -23.92
C VAL A 133 -0.51 -16.27 -24.05
N ASN A 134 -1.29 -16.92 -23.18
CA ASN A 134 -1.46 -18.38 -23.16
C ASN A 134 -0.10 -19.12 -23.18
N GLY A 135 0.87 -18.61 -22.43
CA GLY A 135 2.20 -19.19 -22.27
C GLY A 135 3.17 -18.98 -23.42
N LYS A 136 2.87 -18.08 -24.37
CA LYS A 136 3.77 -17.72 -25.48
C LYS A 136 4.17 -16.25 -25.40
N TRP A 137 5.48 -16.01 -25.39
CA TRP A 137 6.05 -14.68 -25.54
C TRP A 137 5.98 -14.24 -27.00
N SER A 138 5.48 -13.03 -27.27
CA SER A 138 5.33 -12.51 -28.63
C SER A 138 5.41 -10.99 -28.68
N GLY A 139 5.84 -10.46 -29.82
CA GLY A 139 5.70 -9.05 -30.15
C GLY A 139 4.33 -8.71 -30.73
N THR A 140 4.20 -7.50 -31.25
CA THR A 140 3.04 -6.97 -31.98
C THR A 140 3.49 -6.38 -33.29
N ARG A 141 2.55 -6.09 -34.20
CA ARG A 141 2.87 -5.44 -35.48
C ARG A 141 3.49 -4.06 -35.32
N GLU A 142 3.07 -3.33 -34.29
CA GLU A 142 3.59 -2.01 -33.98
C GLU A 142 4.18 -1.97 -32.58
N THR A 143 5.18 -1.12 -32.39
CA THR A 143 5.75 -0.80 -31.08
C THR A 143 5.66 0.69 -30.84
N TYR A 144 5.71 1.11 -29.58
CA TYR A 144 5.96 2.49 -29.22
C TYR A 144 7.25 2.61 -28.42
N ASP A 145 7.94 3.71 -28.60
CA ASP A 145 9.17 4.00 -27.88
C ASP A 145 8.86 4.43 -26.45
N VAL A 146 9.53 3.78 -25.51
CA VAL A 146 9.62 4.18 -24.12
C VAL A 146 10.97 4.87 -23.97
N VAL A 147 10.92 6.14 -23.55
CA VAL A 147 12.10 7.00 -23.42
C VAL A 147 12.68 6.90 -22.02
N ASP A 148 14.01 6.96 -21.91
CA ASP A 148 14.70 7.03 -20.63
C ASP A 148 14.38 8.40 -20.00
N PRO A 149 13.79 8.46 -18.79
CA PRO A 149 13.33 9.73 -18.24
C PRO A 149 14.45 10.71 -17.88
N MET A 150 15.71 10.26 -17.87
CA MET A 150 16.86 11.11 -17.54
C MET A 150 17.48 11.79 -18.76
N ASN A 151 17.36 11.22 -19.96
CA ASN A 151 18.02 11.76 -21.17
C ASN A 151 17.12 11.80 -22.43
N GLY A 152 15.95 11.18 -22.39
CA GLY A 152 15.00 11.15 -23.50
C GLY A 152 15.28 10.15 -24.61
N GLU A 153 16.34 9.34 -24.51
CA GLU A 153 16.67 8.32 -25.51
C GLU A 153 15.62 7.20 -25.53
N ALA A 154 15.24 6.75 -26.73
CA ALA A 154 14.35 5.60 -26.92
C ALA A 154 15.09 4.28 -26.69
N PHE A 155 15.27 3.92 -25.42
CA PHE A 155 16.00 2.73 -24.97
C PHE A 155 15.15 1.45 -24.87
N ILE A 156 13.82 1.55 -24.92
CA ILE A 156 12.90 0.40 -24.87
C ILE A 156 11.83 0.56 -25.97
N LYS A 157 11.58 -0.52 -26.72
CA LYS A 157 10.45 -0.65 -27.63
C LYS A 157 9.39 -1.53 -27.00
N SER A 158 8.26 -0.94 -26.64
CA SER A 158 7.15 -1.67 -26.01
C SER A 158 6.10 -2.07 -27.05
N PRO A 159 5.54 -3.30 -26.99
CA PRO A 159 4.47 -3.72 -27.87
C PRO A 159 3.28 -2.75 -27.80
N TYR A 160 2.77 -2.32 -28.95
CA TYR A 160 1.52 -1.57 -29.03
C TYR A 160 0.38 -2.49 -29.44
N THR A 161 -0.13 -3.28 -28.50
CA THR A 161 -1.27 -4.17 -28.77
C THR A 161 -2.50 -3.34 -29.10
N LYS A 162 -3.03 -3.48 -30.33
CA LYS A 162 -4.27 -2.83 -30.78
C LYS A 162 -5.45 -3.81 -30.77
N ASP A 163 -6.65 -3.30 -31.03
CA ASP A 163 -7.92 -4.04 -30.99
C ASP A 163 -7.87 -5.35 -31.80
N ALA A 164 -7.26 -5.31 -33.00
CA ALA A 164 -7.10 -6.46 -33.88
C ALA A 164 -6.16 -7.57 -33.35
N GLU A 165 -5.41 -7.31 -32.27
CA GLU A 165 -4.49 -8.25 -31.62
C GLU A 165 -5.01 -8.67 -30.22
N LEU A 166 -6.22 -8.27 -29.83
CA LEU A 166 -6.81 -8.59 -28.51
C LEU A 166 -7.41 -10.00 -28.42
N GLU A 167 -7.84 -10.59 -29.53
CA GLU A 167 -8.58 -11.86 -29.51
C GLU A 167 -7.82 -12.99 -28.78
N PRO A 168 -6.49 -13.17 -28.93
CA PRO A 168 -5.75 -14.16 -28.15
C PRO A 168 -5.89 -13.98 -26.62
N PHE A 169 -5.89 -12.74 -26.13
CA PHE A 169 -6.06 -12.44 -24.70
C PHE A 169 -7.50 -12.68 -24.26
N ILE A 170 -8.47 -12.25 -25.07
CA ILE A 170 -9.90 -12.49 -24.81
C ILE A 170 -10.17 -13.99 -24.73
N ALA A 171 -9.68 -14.79 -25.69
CA ALA A 171 -9.81 -16.24 -25.70
C ALA A 171 -9.12 -16.89 -24.49
N SER A 172 -7.93 -16.40 -24.13
CA SER A 172 -7.16 -16.88 -22.97
C SER A 172 -7.92 -16.70 -21.65
N ILE A 173 -8.64 -15.58 -21.49
CA ILE A 173 -9.48 -15.26 -20.33
C ILE A 173 -10.82 -16.00 -20.38
N LYS A 174 -11.46 -16.11 -21.57
CA LYS A 174 -12.69 -16.90 -21.76
C LYS A 174 -12.52 -18.38 -21.41
N GLY A 175 -11.32 -18.93 -21.59
CA GLY A 175 -10.99 -20.31 -21.24
C GLY A 175 -10.96 -20.60 -19.73
N VAL A 176 -11.10 -19.59 -18.87
CA VAL A 176 -11.02 -19.75 -17.40
C VAL A 176 -12.41 -19.91 -16.80
N PRO A 177 -12.70 -21.00 -16.07
CA PRO A 177 -13.98 -21.14 -15.41
C PRO A 177 -14.10 -20.17 -14.24
N LYS A 178 -15.34 -19.78 -13.90
CA LYS A 178 -15.65 -18.94 -12.73
C LYS A 178 -15.17 -19.54 -11.40
N SER A 179 -14.93 -20.86 -11.36
CA SER A 179 -14.39 -21.58 -10.19
C SER A 179 -12.86 -21.57 -10.12
N GLY A 180 -12.18 -20.77 -10.95
CA GLY A 180 -10.73 -20.57 -10.91
C GLY A 180 -9.89 -21.63 -11.61
N LEU A 181 -8.59 -21.40 -11.68
CA LEU A 181 -7.60 -22.42 -12.03
C LEU A 181 -7.49 -23.47 -10.92
N HIS A 182 -7.66 -23.10 -9.66
CA HIS A 182 -7.80 -24.02 -8.53
C HIS A 182 -8.66 -23.36 -7.46
N ASN A 183 -9.16 -24.15 -6.52
CA ASN A 183 -9.90 -23.68 -5.35
C ASN A 183 -9.76 -24.74 -4.24
N PRO A 184 -10.28 -24.52 -3.02
CA PRO A 184 -10.10 -25.47 -1.92
C PRO A 184 -10.52 -26.91 -2.22
N LEU A 185 -11.43 -27.12 -3.19
CA LEU A 185 -11.97 -28.44 -3.57
C LEU A 185 -11.55 -28.89 -4.98
N LYS A 186 -10.75 -28.11 -5.70
CA LYS A 186 -10.37 -28.38 -7.10
C LYS A 186 -8.90 -28.05 -7.34
N ARG A 187 -8.13 -29.06 -7.72
CA ARG A 187 -6.69 -28.94 -7.97
C ARG A 187 -5.90 -28.31 -6.80
N PRO A 188 -6.10 -28.76 -5.53
CA PRO A 188 -5.46 -28.15 -4.37
C PRO A 188 -3.94 -28.29 -4.35
N GLU A 189 -3.36 -29.22 -5.13
CA GLU A 189 -1.92 -29.35 -5.34
C GLU A 189 -1.28 -28.06 -5.87
N ARG A 190 -2.07 -27.19 -6.52
CA ARG A 190 -1.59 -25.92 -7.04
C ARG A 190 -1.24 -24.91 -5.93
N TYR A 191 -1.85 -24.98 -4.75
CA TYR A 191 -1.44 -24.15 -3.62
C TYR A 191 0.01 -24.48 -3.20
N VAL A 192 0.37 -25.78 -3.22
CA VAL A 192 1.73 -26.25 -2.92
C VAL A 192 2.71 -25.85 -4.02
N LEU A 193 2.31 -25.98 -5.29
CA LEU A 193 3.10 -25.54 -6.44
C LEU A 193 3.53 -24.08 -6.30
N TYR A 194 2.58 -23.17 -6.05
CA TYR A 194 2.93 -21.75 -5.89
C TYR A 194 3.82 -21.51 -4.67
N GLY A 195 3.62 -22.24 -3.57
CA GLY A 195 4.51 -22.18 -2.41
C GLY A 195 5.96 -22.52 -2.75
N GLN A 196 6.18 -23.53 -3.60
CA GLN A 196 7.51 -23.90 -4.10
C GLN A 196 8.08 -22.86 -5.08
N VAL A 197 7.24 -22.30 -5.96
CA VAL A 197 7.64 -21.24 -6.91
C VAL A 197 8.11 -20.00 -6.15
N LEU A 198 7.37 -19.55 -5.14
CA LEU A 198 7.74 -18.38 -4.35
C LEU A 198 8.97 -18.62 -3.50
N GLN A 199 9.15 -19.84 -2.97
CA GLN A 199 10.39 -20.22 -2.28
C GLN A 199 11.62 -20.09 -3.18
N LYS A 200 11.55 -20.63 -4.41
CA LYS A 200 12.64 -20.52 -5.39
C LYS A 200 12.87 -19.08 -5.83
N THR A 201 11.79 -18.31 -6.01
CA THR A 201 11.87 -16.90 -6.40
C THR A 201 12.54 -16.05 -5.31
N ALA A 202 12.16 -16.25 -4.05
CA ALA A 202 12.81 -15.61 -2.92
C ALA A 202 14.31 -15.96 -2.85
N ALA A 203 14.66 -17.24 -3.04
CA ALA A 203 16.06 -17.68 -3.07
C ALA A 203 16.84 -17.01 -4.21
N MET A 204 16.27 -16.89 -5.40
CA MET A 204 16.88 -16.17 -6.52
C MET A 204 17.08 -14.69 -6.20
N LEU A 205 16.12 -14.03 -5.54
CA LEU A 205 16.22 -12.62 -5.14
C LEU A 205 17.18 -12.38 -3.96
N HIS A 206 17.65 -13.41 -3.27
CA HIS A 206 18.76 -13.31 -2.31
C HIS A 206 20.12 -13.30 -2.99
N ASP A 207 20.24 -13.80 -4.22
CA ASP A 207 21.46 -13.63 -5.00
C ASP A 207 21.65 -12.15 -5.33
N GLU A 208 22.76 -11.57 -4.86
CA GLU A 208 23.03 -10.14 -5.01
C GLU A 208 23.01 -9.68 -6.48
N ARG A 209 23.36 -10.56 -7.42
CA ARG A 209 23.38 -10.24 -8.86
C ARG A 209 21.95 -10.09 -9.40
N VAL A 210 21.05 -10.97 -8.99
CA VAL A 210 19.63 -10.92 -9.37
C VAL A 210 18.95 -9.73 -8.69
N PHE A 211 19.26 -9.51 -7.41
CA PHE A 211 18.77 -8.35 -6.67
C PHE A 211 19.20 -7.02 -7.33
N ASP A 212 20.49 -6.88 -7.67
CA ASP A 212 21.03 -5.70 -8.34
C ASP A 212 20.51 -5.54 -9.77
N PHE A 213 20.27 -6.65 -10.49
CA PHE A 213 19.62 -6.63 -11.79
C PHE A 213 18.23 -5.99 -11.73
N PHE A 214 17.35 -6.43 -10.82
CA PHE A 214 16.02 -5.82 -10.68
C PHE A 214 16.09 -4.39 -10.13
N THR A 215 17.01 -4.12 -9.21
CA THR A 215 17.24 -2.76 -8.69
C THR A 215 17.63 -1.80 -9.81
N THR A 216 18.58 -2.20 -10.67
CA THR A 216 19.02 -1.43 -11.84
C THR A 216 17.90 -1.30 -12.86
N CYS A 217 17.15 -2.38 -13.11
CA CYS A 217 16.00 -2.37 -14.03
C CYS A 217 14.97 -1.31 -13.61
N ILE A 218 14.59 -1.29 -12.33
CA ILE A 218 13.70 -0.27 -11.76
C ILE A 218 14.29 1.13 -11.94
N MET A 219 15.56 1.35 -11.57
CA MET A 219 16.17 2.69 -11.68
C MET A 219 16.23 3.20 -13.12
N ARG A 220 16.39 2.33 -14.10
CA ARG A 220 16.42 2.70 -15.53
C ARG A 220 15.03 3.04 -16.07
N THR A 221 13.99 2.29 -15.70
CA THR A 221 12.63 2.56 -16.19
C THR A 221 11.88 3.59 -15.38
N PHE A 222 12.21 3.74 -14.11
CA PHE A 222 11.69 4.76 -13.22
C PHE A 222 12.83 5.27 -12.32
N PRO A 223 13.45 6.42 -12.64
CA PRO A 223 14.57 6.94 -11.88
C PRO A 223 14.20 7.15 -10.41
N LYS A 224 14.98 6.53 -9.53
CA LYS A 224 14.93 6.69 -8.08
C LYS A 224 16.29 6.32 -7.51
N SER A 225 16.62 6.80 -6.31
CA SER A 225 17.87 6.40 -5.65
C SER A 225 17.95 4.88 -5.51
N TYR A 226 19.18 4.34 -5.52
CA TYR A 226 19.41 2.91 -5.33
C TYR A 226 18.71 2.36 -4.09
N GLY A 227 18.77 3.08 -2.96
CA GLY A 227 18.11 2.66 -1.73
C GLY A 227 16.59 2.49 -1.87
N GLN A 228 15.93 3.34 -2.66
CA GLN A 228 14.48 3.24 -2.92
C GLN A 228 14.16 2.08 -3.87
N ALA A 229 14.93 1.89 -4.94
CA ALA A 229 14.74 0.75 -5.85
C ALA A 229 15.04 -0.59 -5.17
N ALA A 230 16.12 -0.66 -4.39
CA ALA A 230 16.48 -1.84 -3.60
C ALA A 230 15.42 -2.16 -2.54
N ALA A 231 14.80 -1.14 -1.93
CA ALA A 231 13.70 -1.36 -1.00
C ALA A 231 12.51 -2.03 -1.68
N GLU A 232 12.15 -1.60 -2.90
CA GLU A 232 11.07 -2.20 -3.70
C GLU A 232 11.35 -3.69 -3.99
N VAL A 233 12.56 -4.04 -4.42
CA VAL A 233 12.97 -5.45 -4.63
C VAL A 233 12.92 -6.25 -3.33
N ARG A 234 13.31 -5.64 -2.21
CA ARG A 234 13.29 -6.29 -0.88
C ARG A 234 11.86 -6.59 -0.42
N VAL A 235 10.92 -5.67 -0.63
CA VAL A 235 9.50 -5.89 -0.31
C VAL A 235 8.95 -7.05 -1.12
N VAL A 236 9.20 -7.10 -2.44
CA VAL A 236 8.78 -8.22 -3.30
C VAL A 236 9.41 -9.55 -2.88
N ARG A 237 10.71 -9.55 -2.56
CA ARG A 237 11.40 -10.75 -2.06
C ARG A 237 10.74 -11.26 -0.79
N THR A 238 10.51 -10.39 0.19
CA THR A 238 9.92 -10.84 1.46
C THR A 238 8.44 -11.17 1.34
N PHE A 239 7.72 -10.58 0.39
CA PHE A 239 6.38 -11.06 0.01
C PHE A 239 6.45 -12.52 -0.47
N CYS A 240 7.42 -12.87 -1.32
CA CYS A 240 7.62 -14.26 -1.75
C CYS A 240 7.97 -15.18 -0.57
N GLU A 241 8.80 -14.72 0.38
CA GLU A 241 9.13 -15.46 1.60
C GLU A 241 7.88 -15.76 2.45
N ASN A 242 7.04 -14.76 2.67
CA ASN A 242 5.82 -14.88 3.47
C ASN A 242 4.83 -15.92 2.92
N PHE A 243 4.80 -16.07 1.59
CA PHE A 243 3.89 -16.99 0.88
C PHE A 243 4.60 -18.25 0.36
N SER A 244 5.79 -18.57 0.86
CA SER A 244 6.51 -19.80 0.55
C SER A 244 5.94 -21.02 1.31
N GLY A 245 6.29 -22.23 0.86
CA GLY A 245 5.86 -23.48 1.50
C GLY A 245 4.33 -23.62 1.57
N ASP A 246 3.78 -23.89 2.75
CA ASP A 246 2.33 -23.98 2.94
C ASP A 246 1.65 -22.62 3.22
N GLY A 247 2.38 -21.50 3.18
CA GLY A 247 1.81 -20.16 3.38
C GLY A 247 0.62 -19.87 2.47
N ILE A 248 0.69 -20.31 1.22
CA ILE A 248 -0.42 -20.19 0.25
C ILE A 248 -1.56 -21.17 0.56
N ARG A 249 -1.27 -22.39 1.02
CA ARG A 249 -2.30 -23.34 1.44
C ARG A 249 -3.11 -22.75 2.61
N PHE A 250 -2.45 -22.06 3.53
CA PHE A 250 -3.10 -21.42 4.68
C PHE A 250 -4.01 -20.24 4.29
N LEU A 251 -3.78 -19.58 3.16
CA LEU A 251 -4.74 -18.60 2.62
C LEU A 251 -6.08 -19.25 2.23
N ALA A 252 -6.06 -20.50 1.77
CA ALA A 252 -7.26 -21.23 1.40
C ALA A 252 -8.05 -21.79 2.60
N ARG A 253 -7.62 -21.48 3.83
CA ARG A 253 -8.30 -21.92 5.06
C ARG A 253 -9.75 -21.42 5.09
N GLY A 254 -10.67 -22.37 5.31
CA GLY A 254 -12.07 -22.09 5.61
C GLY A 254 -12.40 -22.21 7.10
N PHE A 255 -13.68 -22.11 7.42
CA PHE A 255 -14.24 -22.43 8.74
C PHE A 255 -15.45 -23.36 8.58
N SER A 256 -15.89 -23.99 9.68
CA SER A 256 -17.09 -24.82 9.71
C SER A 256 -17.92 -24.56 10.97
N VAL A 257 -19.23 -24.69 10.85
CA VAL A 257 -20.20 -24.54 11.96
C VAL A 257 -21.13 -25.76 11.96
N PRO A 258 -21.36 -26.43 13.12
CA PRO A 258 -22.38 -27.47 13.24
C PRO A 258 -23.77 -26.94 12.86
N GLY A 259 -24.57 -27.74 12.17
CA GLY A 259 -25.95 -27.39 11.81
C GLY A 259 -26.96 -27.73 12.91
N ASP A 260 -28.25 -27.62 12.57
CA ASP A 260 -29.37 -27.75 13.50
C ASP A 260 -29.73 -29.22 13.81
N HIS A 261 -29.27 -30.16 12.99
CA HIS A 261 -29.54 -31.60 13.13
C HIS A 261 -28.36 -32.47 12.67
N HIS A 262 -28.40 -33.75 13.03
CA HIS A 262 -27.37 -34.71 12.67
C HIS A 262 -27.21 -34.79 11.14
N GLY A 263 -25.96 -34.76 10.68
CA GLY A 263 -25.64 -34.77 9.24
C GLY A 263 -25.55 -33.40 8.60
N GLN A 264 -25.92 -32.33 9.33
CA GLN A 264 -25.83 -30.97 8.85
C GLN A 264 -24.58 -30.24 9.35
N MET A 265 -23.86 -29.59 8.43
CA MET A 265 -22.71 -28.73 8.72
C MET A 265 -22.56 -27.65 7.65
N SER A 266 -22.28 -26.42 8.05
CA SER A 266 -21.95 -25.33 7.15
C SER A 266 -20.44 -25.12 7.07
N ASN A 267 -19.93 -24.80 5.88
CA ASN A 267 -18.51 -24.55 5.63
C ASN A 267 -18.33 -23.27 4.81
N GLY A 268 -17.61 -22.30 5.37
CA GLY A 268 -17.23 -21.07 4.69
C GLY A 268 -15.86 -21.17 4.05
N PHE A 269 -15.80 -21.03 2.72
CA PHE A 269 -14.55 -21.08 1.94
C PHE A 269 -14.16 -19.74 1.33
N ARG A 270 -12.85 -19.60 1.05
CA ARG A 270 -12.29 -18.56 0.18
C ARG A 270 -12.28 -19.07 -1.27
N TRP A 271 -13.04 -18.42 -2.13
CA TRP A 271 -13.25 -18.83 -3.51
C TRP A 271 -12.66 -17.81 -4.48
N PRO A 272 -11.92 -18.20 -5.53
CA PRO A 272 -11.41 -17.25 -6.52
C PRO A 272 -12.53 -16.67 -7.37
N PHE A 273 -12.26 -15.53 -8.00
CA PHE A 273 -13.09 -14.95 -9.04
C PHE A 273 -12.89 -15.63 -10.40
N GLY A 274 -11.73 -16.25 -10.65
CA GLY A 274 -11.40 -16.90 -11.92
C GLY A 274 -10.72 -15.94 -12.89
N PRO A 275 -11.35 -15.56 -14.01
CA PRO A 275 -10.79 -14.55 -14.91
C PRO A 275 -10.75 -13.15 -14.27
N VAL A 276 -9.57 -12.58 -14.11
CA VAL A 276 -9.37 -11.24 -13.48
C VAL A 276 -8.37 -10.39 -14.26
N ALA A 277 -8.31 -9.10 -13.95
CA ALA A 277 -7.35 -8.16 -14.53
C ALA A 277 -6.59 -7.36 -13.46
N VAL A 278 -5.36 -6.96 -13.77
CA VAL A 278 -4.52 -6.07 -12.96
C VAL A 278 -4.04 -4.91 -13.82
N ILE A 279 -4.24 -3.68 -13.34
CA ILE A 279 -3.71 -2.44 -13.94
C ILE A 279 -3.02 -1.65 -12.81
N SER A 280 -1.72 -1.38 -12.96
CA SER A 280 -0.89 -0.74 -11.93
C SER A 280 -0.24 0.58 -12.41
N PRO A 281 0.24 1.46 -11.51
CA PRO A 281 0.77 2.79 -11.84
C PRO A 281 2.27 2.79 -12.10
N PHE A 282 2.79 3.84 -12.73
CA PHE A 282 4.16 3.88 -13.21
C PHE A 282 5.26 3.93 -12.12
N ASN A 283 4.95 4.30 -10.87
CA ASN A 283 5.92 4.75 -9.86
C ASN A 283 6.60 3.62 -9.05
N PHE A 284 5.94 2.47 -8.90
CA PHE A 284 6.53 1.24 -8.34
C PHE A 284 6.41 0.15 -9.39
N PRO A 285 7.32 0.15 -10.39
CA PRO A 285 7.17 -0.65 -11.59
C PRO A 285 7.32 -2.16 -11.37
N LEU A 286 7.80 -2.59 -10.20
CA LEU A 286 7.92 -3.99 -9.83
C LEU A 286 6.94 -4.35 -8.70
N GLU A 287 6.98 -3.64 -7.57
CA GLU A 287 6.28 -4.05 -6.34
C GLU A 287 4.76 -4.17 -6.52
N ILE A 288 4.11 -3.13 -7.01
CA ILE A 288 2.65 -3.12 -7.17
C ILE A 288 2.16 -4.19 -8.17
N PRO A 289 2.61 -4.21 -9.44
CA PRO A 289 2.13 -5.20 -10.40
C PRO A 289 2.41 -6.63 -9.94
N VAL A 290 3.63 -6.92 -9.49
CA VAL A 290 4.07 -8.27 -9.12
C VAL A 290 3.29 -8.82 -7.95
N MET A 291 3.18 -8.05 -6.86
CA MET A 291 2.45 -8.52 -5.69
C MET A 291 0.97 -8.74 -5.99
N GLN A 292 0.35 -7.89 -6.82
CA GLN A 292 -1.06 -8.03 -7.16
C GLN A 292 -1.34 -9.23 -8.09
N PHE A 293 -0.58 -9.41 -9.17
CA PHE A 293 -0.83 -10.55 -10.06
C PHE A 293 -0.43 -11.88 -9.41
N LEU A 294 0.63 -11.91 -8.58
CA LEU A 294 0.98 -13.11 -7.82
C LEU A 294 -0.11 -13.45 -6.81
N ALA A 295 -0.62 -12.45 -6.09
CA ALA A 295 -1.72 -12.63 -5.14
C ALA A 295 -2.97 -13.18 -5.82
N ALA A 296 -3.32 -12.68 -7.00
CA ALA A 296 -4.42 -13.19 -7.80
C ALA A 296 -4.19 -14.66 -8.21
N ALA A 297 -3.03 -14.96 -8.79
CA ALA A 297 -2.70 -16.27 -9.35
C ALA A 297 -2.61 -17.36 -8.26
N MET A 298 -1.97 -17.07 -7.13
CA MET A 298 -1.74 -18.05 -6.07
C MET A 298 -3.03 -18.53 -5.39
N VAL A 299 -4.08 -17.69 -5.34
CA VAL A 299 -5.40 -18.08 -4.80
C VAL A 299 -6.35 -18.65 -5.86
N GLY A 300 -5.89 -18.84 -7.10
CA GLY A 300 -6.62 -19.58 -8.13
C GLY A 300 -7.29 -18.73 -9.21
N ASN A 301 -6.99 -17.44 -9.31
CA ASN A 301 -7.41 -16.63 -10.45
C ASN A 301 -6.44 -16.80 -11.64
N LYS A 302 -6.86 -16.36 -12.82
CA LYS A 302 -5.98 -16.11 -13.97
C LYS A 302 -5.99 -14.61 -14.26
N PRO A 303 -4.95 -13.87 -13.89
CA PRO A 303 -4.85 -12.45 -14.20
C PRO A 303 -4.35 -12.21 -15.63
N VAL A 304 -4.95 -11.23 -16.31
CA VAL A 304 -4.28 -10.46 -17.37
C VAL A 304 -3.72 -9.17 -16.76
N VAL A 305 -2.43 -8.96 -16.93
CA VAL A 305 -1.68 -7.84 -16.36
C VAL A 305 -1.41 -6.83 -17.47
N LYS A 306 -1.95 -5.61 -17.33
CA LYS A 306 -1.63 -4.50 -18.22
C LYS A 306 -0.54 -3.65 -17.58
N THR A 307 0.52 -3.40 -18.33
CA THR A 307 1.65 -2.60 -17.89
C THR A 307 1.58 -1.15 -18.38
N GLU A 308 2.12 -0.24 -17.57
CA GLU A 308 2.58 1.08 -18.02
C GLU A 308 3.99 1.00 -18.63
N ALA A 309 4.39 2.06 -19.34
CA ALA A 309 5.69 2.13 -20.02
C ALA A 309 6.88 1.81 -19.08
N THR A 310 6.84 2.27 -17.83
CA THR A 310 7.91 2.06 -16.84
C THR A 310 7.93 0.63 -16.27
N GLN A 311 6.82 -0.10 -16.39
CA GLN A 311 6.66 -1.48 -15.89
C GLN A 311 6.98 -2.53 -16.95
N ALA A 312 6.89 -2.16 -18.24
CA ALA A 312 7.01 -3.07 -19.37
C ALA A 312 8.22 -4.02 -19.25
N LEU A 313 9.40 -3.46 -18.96
CA LEU A 313 10.62 -4.24 -18.78
C LEU A 313 10.68 -4.96 -17.41
N PRO A 314 10.54 -4.31 -16.24
CA PRO A 314 10.59 -5.00 -14.94
C PRO A 314 9.62 -6.17 -14.80
N VAL A 315 8.37 -6.02 -15.25
CA VAL A 315 7.34 -7.06 -15.15
C VAL A 315 7.62 -8.22 -16.10
N GLU A 316 8.08 -7.96 -17.33
CA GLU A 316 8.52 -9.01 -18.24
C GLU A 316 9.65 -9.85 -17.61
N GLN A 317 10.71 -9.19 -17.12
CA GLN A 317 11.85 -9.91 -16.56
C GLN A 317 11.46 -10.69 -15.30
N PHE A 318 10.53 -10.17 -14.49
CA PHE A 318 10.06 -10.88 -13.30
C PHE A 318 9.17 -12.08 -13.66
N LEU A 319 8.31 -11.99 -14.67
CA LEU A 319 7.56 -13.14 -15.17
C LEU A 319 8.48 -14.22 -15.74
N ARG A 320 9.55 -13.84 -16.44
CA ARG A 320 10.59 -14.79 -16.88
C ARG A 320 11.28 -15.47 -15.71
N LEU A 321 11.60 -14.74 -14.65
CA LEU A 321 12.13 -15.31 -13.40
C LEU A 321 11.13 -16.30 -12.77
N LEU A 322 9.84 -15.94 -12.69
CA LEU A 322 8.80 -16.81 -12.15
C LEU A 322 8.66 -18.11 -12.97
N HIS A 323 8.72 -18.02 -14.30
CA HIS A 323 8.72 -19.21 -15.17
C HIS A 323 9.95 -20.08 -14.95
N TYR A 324 11.13 -19.48 -14.82
CA TYR A 324 12.36 -20.17 -14.47
C TYR A 324 12.24 -20.89 -13.10
N CYS A 325 11.55 -20.26 -12.14
CA CYS A 325 11.24 -20.85 -10.83
C CYS A 325 10.12 -21.91 -10.85
N GLY A 326 9.44 -22.12 -11.99
CA GLY A 326 8.44 -23.17 -12.18
C GLY A 326 6.98 -22.69 -12.22
N MET A 327 6.71 -21.39 -12.29
CA MET A 327 5.36 -20.88 -12.51
C MET A 327 4.84 -21.33 -13.89
N PRO A 328 3.68 -21.99 -13.99
CA PRO A 328 3.13 -22.38 -15.28
C PRO A 328 2.92 -21.17 -16.19
N THR A 329 3.39 -21.27 -17.43
CA THR A 329 3.43 -20.12 -18.36
C THR A 329 2.06 -19.59 -18.76
N LYS A 330 1.00 -20.40 -18.59
CA LYS A 330 -0.39 -20.07 -18.95
C LYS A 330 -1.19 -19.42 -17.83
N ASP A 331 -0.63 -19.30 -16.63
CA ASP A 331 -1.35 -18.83 -15.45
C ASP A 331 -1.51 -17.31 -15.40
N VAL A 332 -0.64 -16.57 -16.09
CA VAL A 332 -0.66 -15.11 -16.18
C VAL A 332 -0.50 -14.71 -17.64
N ASP A 333 -1.31 -13.76 -18.11
CA ASP A 333 -1.11 -13.08 -19.38
C ASP A 333 -0.57 -11.67 -19.13
N LEU A 334 0.35 -11.19 -19.97
CA LEU A 334 0.93 -9.85 -19.95
C LEU A 334 0.59 -9.12 -21.25
N ILE A 335 -0.09 -7.98 -21.14
CA ILE A 335 -0.46 -7.13 -22.27
C ILE A 335 0.13 -5.72 -22.13
N ASN A 336 0.96 -5.33 -23.09
CA ASN A 336 1.41 -3.95 -23.24
C ASN A 336 0.47 -3.24 -24.21
N THR A 337 -0.27 -2.24 -23.71
CA THR A 337 -1.20 -1.45 -24.53
C THR A 337 -1.53 -0.10 -23.87
N ARG A 338 -2.26 0.76 -24.58
CA ARG A 338 -2.76 2.04 -24.07
C ARG A 338 -4.15 1.87 -23.41
N GLY A 339 -4.53 2.84 -22.59
CA GLY A 339 -5.78 2.83 -21.81
C GLY A 339 -7.05 2.47 -22.60
N PRO A 340 -7.35 3.11 -23.74
CA PRO A 340 -8.60 2.81 -24.48
C PRO A 340 -8.73 1.35 -24.93
N VAL A 341 -7.62 0.73 -25.33
CA VAL A 341 -7.60 -0.66 -25.81
C VAL A 341 -7.79 -1.65 -24.66
N VAL A 342 -7.24 -1.37 -23.47
CA VAL A 342 -7.48 -2.27 -22.32
C VAL A 342 -8.95 -2.23 -21.89
N SER A 343 -9.63 -1.08 -22.00
CA SER A 343 -11.07 -0.99 -21.74
C SER A 343 -11.87 -1.92 -22.67
N GLU A 344 -11.46 -2.04 -23.94
CA GLU A 344 -12.09 -2.98 -24.88
C GLU A 344 -11.90 -4.44 -24.46
N LEU A 345 -10.69 -4.82 -24.02
CA LEU A 345 -10.43 -6.15 -23.47
C LEU A 345 -11.34 -6.41 -22.26
N LEU A 346 -11.43 -5.46 -21.33
CA LEU A 346 -12.23 -5.58 -20.11
C LEU A 346 -13.73 -5.74 -20.41
N CYS A 347 -14.23 -5.12 -21.48
CA CYS A 347 -15.62 -5.27 -21.92
C CYS A 347 -15.90 -6.60 -22.64
N LYS A 348 -14.97 -7.05 -23.49
CA LYS A 348 -15.18 -8.23 -24.36
C LYS A 348 -14.81 -9.56 -23.69
N ALA A 349 -13.92 -9.53 -22.70
CA ALA A 349 -13.54 -10.70 -21.92
C ALA A 349 -14.43 -10.83 -20.66
N PRO A 350 -14.69 -12.05 -20.16
CA PRO A 350 -15.52 -12.27 -18.98
C PRO A 350 -14.76 -11.95 -17.67
N VAL A 351 -14.11 -10.78 -17.58
CA VAL A 351 -13.37 -10.34 -16.39
C VAL A 351 -14.35 -10.17 -15.23
N ARG A 352 -14.13 -10.91 -14.15
CA ARG A 352 -14.99 -10.91 -12.96
C ARG A 352 -14.54 -9.93 -11.88
N LEU A 353 -13.27 -9.54 -11.91
CA LEU A 353 -12.71 -8.52 -11.04
C LEU A 353 -11.51 -7.84 -11.74
N LEU A 354 -11.45 -6.52 -11.66
CA LEU A 354 -10.25 -5.75 -11.97
C LEU A 354 -9.68 -5.18 -10.67
N GLN A 355 -8.40 -5.39 -10.39
CA GLN A 355 -7.67 -4.55 -9.43
C GLN A 355 -6.99 -3.42 -10.21
N PHE A 356 -7.34 -2.18 -9.88
CA PHE A 356 -6.77 -0.98 -10.47
C PHE A 356 -6.04 -0.17 -9.41
N THR A 357 -4.81 0.23 -9.74
CA THR A 357 -4.06 1.23 -8.99
C THR A 357 -3.66 2.38 -9.91
N GLY A 358 -4.00 3.62 -9.54
CA GLY A 358 -3.67 4.82 -10.31
C GLY A 358 -4.59 6.01 -10.02
N GLY A 359 -4.61 7.02 -10.90
CA GLY A 359 -5.36 8.25 -10.66
C GLY A 359 -6.87 8.06 -10.54
N SER A 360 -7.51 8.82 -9.63
CA SER A 360 -8.94 8.70 -9.32
C SER A 360 -9.87 8.89 -10.53
N ALA A 361 -9.54 9.76 -11.48
CA ALA A 361 -10.36 9.94 -12.68
C ALA A 361 -10.47 8.65 -13.52
N THR A 362 -9.37 7.92 -13.66
CA THR A 362 -9.32 6.63 -14.35
C THR A 362 -10.03 5.55 -13.53
N ALA A 363 -9.84 5.53 -12.21
CA ALA A 363 -10.55 4.61 -11.32
C ALA A 363 -12.08 4.77 -11.48
N GLN A 364 -12.59 6.00 -11.44
CA GLN A 364 -14.01 6.32 -11.59
C GLN A 364 -14.56 5.90 -12.96
N HIS A 365 -13.78 6.06 -14.04
CA HIS A 365 -14.14 5.54 -15.35
C HIS A 365 -14.29 4.01 -15.33
N LEU A 366 -13.32 3.30 -14.76
CA LEU A 366 -13.30 1.83 -14.71
C LEU A 366 -14.38 1.25 -13.78
N ILE A 367 -14.69 1.93 -12.67
CA ILE A 367 -15.81 1.58 -11.79
C ILE A 367 -17.11 1.55 -12.59
N ARG A 368 -17.38 2.59 -13.39
CA ARG A 368 -18.56 2.65 -14.26
C ARG A 368 -18.53 1.59 -15.36
N LEU A 369 -17.38 1.43 -16.02
CA LEU A 369 -17.19 0.45 -17.10
C LEU A 369 -17.47 -0.99 -16.67
N LEU A 370 -17.11 -1.34 -15.43
CA LEU A 370 -17.21 -2.69 -14.89
C LEU A 370 -18.36 -2.90 -13.90
N ASN A 371 -19.25 -1.90 -13.76
CA ASN A 371 -20.38 -1.93 -12.83
C ASN A 371 -19.95 -2.27 -11.39
N GLY A 372 -18.88 -1.65 -10.92
CA GLY A 372 -18.35 -1.85 -9.57
C GLY A 372 -17.58 -3.16 -9.35
N ARG A 373 -17.33 -3.97 -10.39
CA ARG A 373 -16.48 -5.18 -10.29
C ARG A 373 -14.99 -4.82 -10.28
N VAL A 374 -14.61 -3.92 -9.37
CA VAL A 374 -13.26 -3.41 -9.23
C VAL A 374 -12.82 -3.39 -7.77
N LYS A 375 -11.51 -3.48 -7.58
CA LYS A 375 -10.82 -3.12 -6.35
C LYS A 375 -9.85 -1.99 -6.67
N VAL A 376 -9.88 -0.92 -5.89
CA VAL A 376 -9.20 0.34 -6.22
C VAL A 376 -8.24 0.73 -5.10
N GLU A 377 -7.00 1.05 -5.49
CA GLU A 377 -6.12 1.90 -4.71
C GLU A 377 -5.84 3.14 -5.56
N ASP A 378 -6.52 4.24 -5.29
CA ASP A 378 -6.39 5.48 -6.06
C ASP A 378 -5.65 6.58 -5.28
N ALA A 379 -5.67 7.80 -5.82
CA ALA A 379 -4.93 8.96 -5.35
C ALA A 379 -4.97 9.14 -3.82
N GLY A 380 -3.86 9.60 -3.25
CA GLY A 380 -3.71 9.86 -1.83
C GLY A 380 -3.29 11.30 -1.55
N PHE A 381 -4.16 12.09 -0.92
CA PHE A 381 -3.75 13.33 -0.26
C PHE A 381 -3.44 13.06 1.22
N ASN A 382 -2.22 12.59 1.49
CA ASN A 382 -1.85 12.09 2.81
C ASN A 382 -1.38 13.22 3.72
N TRP A 383 -1.75 13.11 5.00
CA TRP A 383 -1.46 14.10 6.01
C TRP A 383 -0.56 13.56 7.11
N LYS A 384 0.25 14.45 7.70
CA LYS A 384 1.01 14.21 8.92
C LYS A 384 0.69 15.30 9.94
N ILE A 385 0.30 14.89 11.14
CA ILE A 385 0.07 15.76 12.28
C ILE A 385 1.23 15.60 13.25
N LEU A 386 1.88 16.70 13.60
CA LEU A 386 2.85 16.75 14.70
C LEU A 386 2.13 17.23 15.95
N GLY A 387 2.12 16.41 17.00
CA GLY A 387 1.43 16.64 18.27
C GLY A 387 2.08 17.72 19.15
N PRO A 388 1.45 18.09 20.28
CA PRO A 388 1.87 19.21 21.11
C PRO A 388 3.16 18.97 21.91
N ASP A 389 3.55 17.71 22.08
CA ASP A 389 4.64 17.27 22.93
C ASP A 389 6.00 17.33 22.20
N ALA A 390 6.43 18.50 21.75
CA ALA A 390 7.70 18.64 21.06
C ALA A 390 8.91 18.49 22.00
N LYS A 391 9.97 17.82 21.52
CA LYS A 391 11.25 17.67 22.23
C LYS A 391 12.43 17.90 21.29
N ALA A 392 13.43 18.62 21.78
CA ALA A 392 14.60 19.01 20.98
C ALA A 392 15.42 17.80 20.49
N GLU A 393 15.50 16.73 21.30
CA GLU A 393 16.32 15.55 21.00
C GLU A 393 15.80 14.76 19.79
N GLU A 394 14.53 14.94 19.42
CA GLU A 394 13.86 14.19 18.36
C GLU A 394 13.64 15.01 17.09
N LEU A 395 13.82 16.33 17.18
CA LEU A 395 13.71 17.28 16.08
C LEU A 395 14.46 16.77 14.84
N ASP A 396 15.62 16.16 15.08
CA ASP A 396 16.48 15.67 14.03
C ASP A 396 15.87 14.53 13.23
N TYR A 397 15.30 13.55 13.93
CA TYR A 397 14.66 12.40 13.33
C TYR A 397 13.36 12.80 12.63
N ILE A 398 12.56 13.67 13.25
CA ILE A 398 11.25 14.07 12.72
C ILE A 398 11.41 14.93 11.46
N ALA A 399 12.36 15.87 11.45
CA ALA A 399 12.68 16.63 10.24
C ALA A 399 13.15 15.71 9.10
N TRP A 400 13.99 14.71 9.40
CA TRP A 400 14.40 13.69 8.43
C TRP A 400 13.21 12.87 7.91
N GLN A 401 12.32 12.42 8.77
CA GLN A 401 11.16 11.63 8.37
C GLN A 401 10.18 12.47 7.52
N CYS A 402 9.96 13.75 7.84
CA CYS A 402 9.18 14.67 7.02
C CYS A 402 9.81 14.88 5.63
N ASP A 403 11.14 15.03 5.55
CA ASP A 403 11.86 15.12 4.27
C ASP A 403 11.71 13.83 3.44
N GLN A 404 11.84 12.65 4.06
CA GLN A 404 11.67 11.38 3.36
C GLN A 404 10.24 11.18 2.88
N ASP A 405 9.25 11.44 3.72
CA ASP A 405 7.84 11.23 3.38
C ASP A 405 7.34 12.17 2.29
N ALA A 406 7.79 13.42 2.27
CA ALA A 406 7.37 14.39 1.24
C ALA A 406 8.16 14.26 -0.07
N TYR A 407 9.47 13.99 0.00
CA TYR A 407 10.36 14.24 -1.14
C TYR A 407 11.14 13.02 -1.63
N ALA A 408 11.14 11.88 -0.91
CA ALA A 408 11.66 10.66 -1.51
C ALA A 408 10.86 10.33 -2.76
N LEU A 409 11.54 9.89 -3.83
CA LEU A 409 10.90 9.68 -5.13
C LEU A 409 10.35 10.95 -5.79
N SER A 410 10.83 12.13 -5.39
CA SER A 410 10.25 13.43 -5.75
C SER A 410 8.75 13.50 -5.45
N GLY A 411 8.29 12.89 -4.35
CA GLY A 411 6.87 12.89 -3.96
C GLY A 411 5.96 12.00 -4.82
N GLN A 412 6.52 11.21 -5.75
CA GLN A 412 5.74 10.32 -6.63
C GLN A 412 5.34 9.00 -5.95
N LYS A 413 4.82 9.08 -4.72
CA LYS A 413 4.26 7.95 -3.99
C LYS A 413 2.81 8.28 -3.66
N CYS A 414 1.90 7.32 -3.85
CA CYS A 414 0.52 7.47 -3.39
C CYS A 414 0.45 7.72 -1.87
N SER A 415 1.48 7.33 -1.11
CA SER A 415 1.64 7.58 0.33
C SER A 415 2.49 8.82 0.70
N ALA A 416 2.89 9.64 -0.27
CA ALA A 416 3.71 10.82 -0.01
C ALA A 416 3.00 11.81 0.92
N GLN A 417 3.75 12.45 1.81
CA GLN A 417 3.22 13.50 2.68
C GLN A 417 2.91 14.75 1.86
N SER A 418 1.62 14.98 1.60
CA SER A 418 1.13 16.15 0.86
C SER A 418 0.72 17.29 1.79
N LEU A 419 0.31 16.98 3.02
CA LEU A 419 -0.02 17.96 4.06
C LEU A 419 0.78 17.69 5.34
N LEU A 420 1.46 18.72 5.85
CA LEU A 420 2.10 18.71 7.17
C LEU A 420 1.41 19.73 8.09
N ALA A 421 0.71 19.25 9.11
CA ALA A 421 0.14 20.07 10.18
C ALA A 421 1.12 20.11 11.37
N VAL A 422 1.79 21.25 11.53
CA VAL A 422 2.84 21.45 12.53
C VAL A 422 2.26 22.13 13.76
N HIS A 423 2.31 21.48 14.92
CA HIS A 423 1.96 22.15 16.17
C HIS A 423 2.98 23.26 16.48
N THR A 424 2.53 24.38 17.06
CA THR A 424 3.38 25.55 17.39
C THR A 424 4.68 25.18 18.11
N SER A 425 4.63 24.22 19.04
CA SER A 425 5.81 23.72 19.78
C SER A 425 6.91 23.16 18.86
N TRP A 426 6.59 22.48 17.76
CA TRP A 426 7.59 21.99 16.79
C TRP A 426 8.12 23.10 15.89
N LYS A 427 7.27 24.08 15.55
CA LYS A 427 7.67 25.26 14.78
C LYS A 427 8.68 26.09 15.57
N GLU A 428 8.41 26.34 16.84
CA GLU A 428 9.30 27.09 17.76
C GLU A 428 10.66 26.41 17.94
N LEU A 429 10.70 25.07 17.91
CA LEU A 429 11.96 24.30 17.92
C LEU A 429 12.76 24.37 16.59
N GLY A 430 12.24 25.01 15.55
CA GLY A 430 12.96 25.20 14.28
C GLY A 430 12.84 24.02 13.31
N LEU A 431 11.76 23.23 13.38
CA LEU A 431 11.52 22.10 12.48
C LEU A 431 11.58 22.51 11.00
N LEU A 432 10.93 23.63 10.64
CA LEU A 432 10.81 24.06 9.25
C LEU A 432 12.16 24.45 8.64
N GLU A 433 13.04 25.11 9.40
CA GLU A 433 14.40 25.43 8.96
C GLU A 433 15.25 24.16 8.79
N LYS A 434 15.06 23.17 9.67
CA LYS A 434 15.75 21.90 9.54
C LYS A 434 15.27 21.11 8.33
N LEU A 435 13.97 21.08 8.09
CA LEU A 435 13.36 20.45 6.91
C LEU A 435 13.88 21.11 5.62
N LYS A 436 13.91 22.44 5.55
CA LYS A 436 14.49 23.20 4.43
C LYS A 436 15.95 22.79 4.14
N ARG A 437 16.77 22.68 5.18
CA ARG A 437 18.19 22.27 5.05
C ARG A 437 18.36 20.82 4.60
N LEU A 438 17.43 19.92 4.94
CA LEU A 438 17.46 18.54 4.47
C LEU A 438 17.03 18.46 3.00
N ALA A 439 15.94 19.13 2.67
CA ALA A 439 15.38 19.20 1.33
C ALA A 439 16.40 19.75 0.31
N SER A 440 17.20 20.76 0.68
CA SER A 440 18.22 21.36 -0.19
C SER A 440 19.42 20.45 -0.50
N ARG A 441 19.59 19.33 0.21
CA ARG A 441 20.67 18.35 -0.04
C ARG A 441 20.31 17.34 -1.13
N ARG A 442 19.03 17.30 -1.55
CA ARG A 442 18.56 16.36 -2.56
C ARG A 442 19.07 16.77 -3.94
N SER A 443 19.30 15.79 -4.79
CA SER A 443 19.93 16.00 -6.08
C SER A 443 19.50 14.96 -7.11
N TYR A 444 19.46 15.39 -8.38
CA TYR A 444 19.34 14.53 -9.55
C TYR A 444 20.62 13.69 -9.79
N GLU A 445 21.74 14.03 -9.15
CA GLU A 445 22.98 13.29 -9.32
C GLU A 445 22.93 11.88 -8.74
N ASN A 446 22.43 11.76 -7.51
CA ASN A 446 22.27 10.50 -6.79
C ASN A 446 20.82 10.00 -6.77
N LEU A 447 19.94 10.62 -7.58
CA LEU A 447 18.52 10.30 -7.70
C LEU A 447 17.73 10.37 -6.38
N THR A 448 18.20 11.18 -5.43
CA THR A 448 17.37 11.59 -4.29
C THR A 448 16.28 12.60 -4.69
N LEU A 449 16.44 13.21 -5.88
CA LEU A 449 15.36 13.70 -6.74
C LEU A 449 15.35 12.91 -8.05
N SER A 450 14.15 12.59 -8.52
CA SER A 450 13.88 12.01 -9.83
C SER A 450 13.03 12.95 -10.69
N PRO A 451 13.03 12.74 -12.02
CA PRO A 451 12.08 13.40 -12.91
C PRO A 451 10.64 13.09 -12.47
N VAL A 452 9.77 14.10 -12.50
CA VAL A 452 8.33 13.94 -12.24
C VAL A 452 7.66 13.49 -13.52
N LEU A 453 7.18 12.26 -13.57
CA LEU A 453 6.72 11.64 -14.82
C LEU A 453 5.27 11.98 -15.17
N SER A 454 4.51 12.52 -14.22
CA SER A 454 3.10 12.92 -14.38
C SER A 454 2.91 14.39 -14.77
N HIS A 455 3.88 15.27 -14.49
CA HIS A 455 3.75 16.71 -14.67
C HIS A 455 5.05 17.35 -15.15
N SER A 456 4.91 18.31 -16.05
CA SER A 456 5.97 19.23 -16.46
C SER A 456 6.28 20.29 -15.39
N ASN A 457 7.43 20.95 -15.52
CA ASN A 457 7.79 22.09 -14.65
C ASN A 457 6.74 23.21 -14.65
N SER A 458 6.12 23.50 -15.80
CA SER A 458 5.08 24.52 -15.90
C SER A 458 3.80 24.14 -15.16
N GLU A 459 3.42 22.87 -15.17
CA GLU A 459 2.23 22.39 -14.45
C GLU A 459 2.45 22.43 -12.93
N ILE A 460 3.63 21.99 -12.49
CA ILE A 460 4.04 22.09 -11.07
C ILE A 460 4.04 23.56 -10.62
N GLN A 461 4.70 24.44 -11.38
CA GLN A 461 4.75 25.87 -11.06
C GLN A 461 3.36 26.49 -10.99
N LYS A 462 2.47 26.16 -11.95
CA LYS A 462 1.09 26.66 -11.96
C LYS A 462 0.33 26.28 -10.69
N HIS A 463 0.53 25.07 -10.17
CA HIS A 463 -0.07 24.64 -8.91
C HIS A 463 0.51 25.40 -7.71
N VAL A 464 1.84 25.55 -7.64
CA VAL A 464 2.51 26.34 -6.59
C VAL A 464 2.02 27.80 -6.60
N ASP A 465 1.94 28.42 -7.77
CA ASP A 465 1.47 29.80 -7.93
C ASP A 465 0.00 29.95 -7.52
N ALA A 466 -0.82 28.93 -7.76
CA ALA A 466 -2.21 28.90 -7.31
C ALA A 466 -2.29 28.83 -5.77
N LEU A 467 -1.51 27.97 -5.13
CA LEU A 467 -1.44 27.90 -3.67
C LEU A 467 -0.99 29.24 -3.04
N LEU A 468 -0.01 29.93 -3.64
CA LEU A 468 0.48 31.21 -3.17
C LEU A 468 -0.52 32.37 -3.28
N LYS A 469 -1.62 32.19 -4.04
CA LYS A 469 -2.73 33.17 -4.09
C LYS A 469 -3.71 33.02 -2.92
N LEU A 470 -3.63 31.93 -2.15
CA LEU A 470 -4.49 31.75 -0.99
C LEU A 470 -4.14 32.78 0.10
N PRO A 471 -5.12 33.32 0.84
CA PRO A 471 -4.87 34.35 1.85
C PRO A 471 -3.82 33.91 2.88
N GLY A 472 -2.77 34.69 3.08
CA GLY A 472 -1.70 34.40 4.03
C GLY A 472 -0.78 33.24 3.65
N ALA A 473 -0.93 32.68 2.43
CA ALA A 473 0.00 31.67 1.95
C ALA A 473 1.38 32.27 1.64
N SER A 474 2.42 31.47 1.83
CA SER A 474 3.80 31.88 1.53
C SER A 474 4.68 30.70 1.18
N LEU A 475 5.74 30.95 0.40
CA LEU A 475 6.71 29.94 0.04
C LEU A 475 7.73 29.78 1.18
N LEU A 476 7.80 28.60 1.79
CA LEU A 476 8.80 28.31 2.84
C LEU A 476 10.17 28.02 2.23
N PHE A 477 10.20 27.20 1.18
CA PHE A 477 11.39 26.88 0.38
C PHE A 477 11.01 26.20 -0.95
N GLY A 478 11.99 26.11 -1.85
CA GLY A 478 11.82 25.51 -3.18
C GLY A 478 11.17 26.48 -4.17
N GLY A 479 10.19 25.98 -4.93
CA GLY A 479 9.35 26.77 -5.83
C GLY A 479 10.00 27.09 -7.17
N LYS A 480 11.02 26.33 -7.59
CA LYS A 480 11.74 26.56 -8.84
C LYS A 480 12.07 25.25 -9.55
N ALA A 481 12.13 25.33 -10.88
CA ALA A 481 12.71 24.28 -11.70
C ALA A 481 14.23 24.20 -11.51
N VAL A 482 14.77 22.98 -11.41
CA VAL A 482 16.21 22.73 -11.29
C VAL A 482 16.85 22.77 -12.67
N LYS A 483 17.82 23.66 -12.87
CA LYS A 483 18.54 23.84 -14.14
C LYS A 483 20.00 23.46 -13.99
N THR A 484 20.34 22.25 -14.39
CA THR A 484 21.72 21.74 -14.48
C THR A 484 21.92 21.06 -15.84
N ALA A 485 23.16 20.71 -16.20
CA ALA A 485 23.42 19.93 -17.41
C ALA A 485 22.62 18.60 -17.41
N LYS A 486 22.53 17.94 -16.25
CA LYS A 486 21.78 16.69 -16.08
C LYS A 486 20.27 16.87 -16.23
N THR A 487 19.70 17.92 -15.64
CA THR A 487 18.24 18.16 -15.76
C THR A 487 17.84 18.73 -17.11
N SER A 488 18.79 19.29 -17.88
CA SER A 488 18.54 19.77 -19.24
C SER A 488 18.32 18.64 -20.25
N ALA A 489 18.77 17.42 -19.94
CA ALA A 489 18.55 16.22 -20.73
C ALA A 489 17.19 15.54 -20.42
N ILE A 490 16.52 15.91 -19.32
CA ILE A 490 15.20 15.38 -18.98
C ILE A 490 14.18 15.87 -20.03
N PRO A 491 13.36 14.97 -20.62
CA PRO A 491 12.32 15.36 -21.56
C PRO A 491 11.39 16.44 -20.98
N ARG A 492 11.05 17.47 -21.79
CA ARG A 492 10.23 18.63 -21.34
C ARG A 492 8.86 18.29 -20.76
N LYS A 493 8.31 17.11 -21.13
CA LYS A 493 7.05 16.58 -20.59
C LYS A 493 7.17 16.14 -19.12
N TYR A 494 8.39 15.96 -18.61
CA TYR A 494 8.67 15.57 -17.23
C TYR A 494 9.22 16.76 -16.44
N GLY A 495 8.86 16.82 -15.17
CA GLY A 495 9.28 17.86 -14.25
C GLY A 495 10.67 17.60 -13.68
N ALA A 496 11.46 18.66 -13.56
CA ALA A 496 12.71 18.69 -12.82
C ALA A 496 12.64 19.87 -11.84
N TYR A 497 12.19 19.63 -10.61
CA TYR A 497 11.71 20.66 -9.70
C TYR A 497 12.28 20.49 -8.29
N GLU A 498 12.53 21.60 -7.61
CA GLU A 498 13.04 21.59 -6.23
C GLU A 498 11.97 21.05 -5.26
N PRO A 499 12.38 20.32 -4.20
CA PRO A 499 11.54 20.12 -3.03
C PRO A 499 10.93 21.44 -2.56
N THR A 500 9.61 21.50 -2.56
CA THR A 500 8.85 22.72 -2.34
C THR A 500 7.89 22.54 -1.17
N ALA A 501 7.82 23.56 -0.31
CA ALA A 501 6.84 23.64 0.76
C ALA A 501 6.15 25.00 0.71
N VAL A 502 4.82 24.99 0.61
CA VAL A 502 3.99 26.20 0.65
C VAL A 502 3.26 26.21 1.98
N PHE A 503 3.49 27.23 2.79
CA PHE A 503 2.69 27.47 3.98
C PHE A 503 1.32 28.00 3.56
N VAL A 504 0.24 27.43 4.11
CA VAL A 504 -1.13 27.91 3.95
C VAL A 504 -1.81 27.88 5.33
N PRO A 505 -2.28 29.02 5.86
CA PRO A 505 -2.96 29.06 7.15
C PRO A 505 -4.16 28.10 7.20
N LEU A 506 -4.37 27.42 8.32
CA LEU A 506 -5.47 26.45 8.50
C LEU A 506 -6.84 27.08 8.19
N ALA A 507 -7.07 28.31 8.64
CA ALA A 507 -8.28 29.06 8.34
C ALA A 507 -8.46 29.37 6.84
N SER A 508 -7.37 29.59 6.10
CA SER A 508 -7.39 29.85 4.67
C SER A 508 -7.72 28.59 3.87
N ILE A 509 -7.23 27.43 4.29
CA ILE A 509 -7.59 26.12 3.70
C ILE A 509 -9.10 25.89 3.85
N LEU A 510 -9.65 26.17 5.03
CA LEU A 510 -11.07 25.92 5.36
C LEU A 510 -12.01 27.08 5.03
N MET A 511 -11.53 28.13 4.37
CA MET A 511 -12.33 29.34 4.10
C MET A 511 -13.54 29.06 3.21
N ASN A 512 -13.38 28.21 2.19
CA ASN A 512 -14.43 27.77 1.28
C ASN A 512 -14.01 26.48 0.56
N ASN A 513 -14.92 25.89 -0.23
CA ASN A 513 -14.65 24.65 -0.94
C ASN A 513 -13.55 24.77 -2.01
N GLU A 514 -13.43 25.90 -2.70
CA GLU A 514 -12.40 26.10 -3.73
C GLU A 514 -11.00 26.09 -3.12
N ASN A 515 -10.83 26.76 -1.98
CA ASN A 515 -9.57 26.77 -1.23
C ASN A 515 -9.24 25.37 -0.71
N LEU A 516 -10.23 24.66 -0.15
CA LEU A 516 -10.06 23.29 0.32
C LEU A 516 -9.61 22.38 -0.83
N GLU A 517 -10.30 22.41 -1.97
CA GLU A 517 -9.96 21.59 -3.14
C GLU A 517 -8.58 21.92 -3.68
N LEU A 518 -8.23 23.20 -3.80
CA LEU A 518 -6.90 23.61 -4.26
C LEU A 518 -5.80 23.15 -3.30
N ALA A 519 -5.97 23.38 -2.00
CA ALA A 519 -4.99 23.01 -0.97
C ALA A 519 -4.87 21.49 -0.77
N THR A 520 -5.90 20.72 -1.15
CA THR A 520 -5.95 19.25 -1.01
C THR A 520 -5.88 18.51 -2.34
N THR A 521 -5.47 19.19 -3.41
CA THR A 521 -5.20 18.55 -4.70
C THR A 521 -3.91 17.73 -4.63
N GLU A 522 -3.98 16.44 -4.96
CA GLU A 522 -2.77 15.62 -5.13
C GLU A 522 -2.01 16.05 -6.39
N LEU A 523 -0.77 16.53 -6.22
CA LEU A 523 0.11 16.89 -7.33
C LEU A 523 0.98 15.71 -7.81
N PHE A 524 1.26 14.73 -6.94
CA PHE A 524 2.17 13.62 -7.26
C PHE A 524 3.58 14.08 -7.69
N GLY A 525 4.10 15.10 -7.00
CA GLY A 525 5.39 15.73 -7.25
C GLY A 525 6.02 16.26 -5.95
N PRO A 526 7.20 16.89 -6.00
CA PRO A 526 7.96 17.27 -4.80
C PRO A 526 7.43 18.56 -4.16
N VAL A 527 6.12 18.64 -3.92
CA VAL A 527 5.43 19.80 -3.34
C VAL A 527 4.57 19.32 -2.18
N GLN A 528 4.64 20.01 -1.04
CA GLN A 528 3.74 19.80 0.10
C GLN A 528 3.13 21.13 0.57
N VAL A 529 1.92 21.05 1.12
CA VAL A 529 1.29 22.12 1.90
C VAL A 529 1.70 21.96 3.36
N VAL A 530 2.07 23.07 3.99
CA VAL A 530 2.36 23.13 5.44
C VAL A 530 1.32 24.04 6.09
N THR A 531 0.72 23.58 7.17
CA THR A 531 -0.15 24.41 8.01
C THR A 531 0.30 24.33 9.46
N GLU A 532 -0.15 25.29 10.26
CA GLU A 532 0.17 25.42 11.68
C GLU A 532 -1.12 25.30 12.50
N TRP A 533 -1.00 24.72 13.68
CA TRP A 533 -2.11 24.61 14.63
C TRP A 533 -1.59 24.74 16.08
N GLY A 534 -2.41 25.30 16.97
CA GLY A 534 -2.15 25.32 18.40
C GLY A 534 -3.22 24.59 19.20
N ALA A 535 -3.15 24.67 20.54
CA ALA A 535 -4.09 24.00 21.43
C ALA A 535 -5.58 24.32 21.17
N GLY A 536 -5.89 25.53 20.67
CA GLY A 536 -7.25 25.94 20.32
C GLY A 536 -7.77 25.44 18.97
N ASP A 537 -6.90 24.88 18.13
CA ASP A 537 -7.20 24.57 16.72
C ASP A 537 -7.45 23.07 16.46
N GLU A 538 -7.33 22.20 17.48
CA GLU A 538 -7.38 20.75 17.29
C GLU A 538 -8.69 20.29 16.61
N ASN A 539 -9.84 20.84 17.03
CA ASN A 539 -11.14 20.54 16.42
C ASN A 539 -11.21 21.01 14.95
N THR A 540 -10.60 22.16 14.65
CA THR A 540 -10.51 22.69 13.29
C THR A 540 -9.63 21.80 12.42
N LEU A 541 -8.53 21.29 12.97
CA LEU A 541 -7.65 20.35 12.31
C LEU A 541 -8.36 19.02 12.03
N LEU A 542 -9.07 18.46 13.00
CA LEU A 542 -9.88 17.24 12.82
C LEU A 542 -10.96 17.43 11.75
N ARG A 543 -11.62 18.60 11.72
CA ARG A 543 -12.58 18.94 10.66
C ARG A 543 -11.93 18.93 9.29
N LEU A 544 -10.70 19.43 9.14
CA LEU A 544 -9.97 19.33 7.87
C LEU A 544 -9.73 17.87 7.48
N MET A 545 -9.34 17.00 8.43
CA MET A 545 -9.13 15.58 8.15
C MET A 545 -10.42 14.86 7.70
N ASP A 546 -11.54 15.20 8.33
CA ASP A 546 -12.85 14.61 8.07
C ASP A 546 -13.40 14.96 6.67
N ILE A 547 -13.20 16.19 6.20
CA ILE A 547 -13.75 16.66 4.92
C ILE A 547 -12.83 16.40 3.71
N MET A 548 -11.60 15.91 3.92
CA MET A 548 -10.72 15.50 2.83
C MET A 548 -11.28 14.28 2.11
N LYS A 549 -11.13 14.21 0.78
CA LYS A 549 -11.74 13.15 -0.05
C LYS A 549 -10.91 11.86 -0.11
N HIS A 550 -9.64 11.90 0.31
CA HIS A 550 -8.68 10.81 0.15
C HIS A 550 -8.24 10.26 1.51
N HIS A 551 -8.36 8.94 1.69
CA HIS A 551 -8.14 8.27 2.98
C HIS A 551 -7.16 7.10 2.88
N LEU A 552 -5.99 7.35 2.27
CA LEU A 552 -4.99 6.31 2.04
C LEU A 552 -4.03 6.15 3.22
N THR A 553 -3.03 7.03 3.37
CA THR A 553 -2.07 6.98 4.49
C THR A 553 -2.12 8.22 5.36
N ALA A 554 -1.70 8.09 6.61
CA ALA A 554 -1.60 9.21 7.55
C ALA A 554 -0.54 8.97 8.62
N ALA A 555 -0.08 10.03 9.28
CA ALA A 555 0.87 9.96 10.37
C ALA A 555 0.50 10.87 11.55
N ILE A 556 0.58 10.34 12.77
CA ILE A 556 0.35 11.06 14.02
C ILE A 556 1.63 10.98 14.86
N VAL A 557 2.42 12.05 14.86
CA VAL A 557 3.72 12.13 15.53
C VAL A 557 3.54 12.72 16.92
N SER A 558 3.44 11.85 17.93
CA SER A 558 3.34 12.22 19.34
C SER A 558 3.76 11.04 20.21
N ARG A 559 4.16 11.27 21.46
CA ARG A 559 4.31 10.22 22.49
C ARG A 559 3.09 10.11 23.38
N ASP A 560 2.19 11.08 23.34
CA ASP A 560 0.98 11.10 24.16
C ASP A 560 -0.03 10.09 23.59
N PRO A 561 -0.35 8.99 24.32
CA PRO A 561 -1.33 8.01 23.87
C PRO A 561 -2.75 8.57 23.84
N GLU A 562 -3.09 9.55 24.69
CA GLU A 562 -4.42 10.15 24.71
C GLU A 562 -4.65 10.99 23.47
N PHE A 563 -3.67 11.84 23.12
CA PHE A 563 -3.66 12.56 21.85
C PHE A 563 -3.73 11.60 20.65
N GLN A 564 -2.88 10.57 20.62
CA GLN A 564 -2.89 9.58 19.53
C GLN A 564 -4.26 8.92 19.38
N ASN A 565 -4.84 8.41 20.47
CA ASN A 565 -6.15 7.76 20.44
C ASN A 565 -7.25 8.72 19.99
N ARG A 566 -7.20 9.98 20.41
CA ARG A 566 -8.19 10.99 20.02
C ARG A 566 -8.14 11.28 18.52
N ILE A 567 -6.95 11.45 17.94
CA ILE A 567 -6.82 11.65 16.49
C ILE A 567 -7.19 10.37 15.72
N LEU A 568 -6.72 9.20 16.16
CA LEU A 568 -7.05 7.91 15.53
C LEU A 568 -8.56 7.62 15.53
N ALA A 569 -9.25 7.91 16.63
CA ALA A 569 -10.69 7.67 16.76
C ALA A 569 -11.56 8.59 15.89
N ASN A 570 -11.00 9.70 15.39
CA ASN A 570 -11.70 10.71 14.61
C ASN A 570 -11.15 10.87 13.18
N THR A 571 -10.39 9.89 12.70
CA THR A 571 -9.85 9.87 11.33
C THR A 571 -9.95 8.46 10.71
N ILE A 572 -9.90 8.36 9.38
CA ILE A 572 -10.25 7.12 8.68
C ILE A 572 -9.22 6.62 7.66
N ASN A 573 -8.03 7.22 7.56
CA ASN A 573 -7.02 6.79 6.57
C ASN A 573 -6.64 5.32 6.79
N GLY A 574 -6.75 4.51 5.73
CA GLY A 574 -6.67 3.04 5.82
C GLY A 574 -5.33 2.48 6.29
N THR A 575 -4.25 3.27 6.18
CA THR A 575 -2.94 2.94 6.74
C THR A 575 -2.39 4.12 7.54
N THR A 576 -2.72 4.18 8.83
CA THR A 576 -2.29 5.26 9.72
C THR A 576 -1.16 4.81 10.65
N TYR A 577 -0.07 5.58 10.69
CA TYR A 577 1.05 5.35 11.60
C TYR A 577 0.93 6.30 12.79
N ALA A 578 1.04 5.78 14.02
CA ALA A 578 0.98 6.58 15.24
C ALA A 578 2.23 6.36 16.11
N GLY A 579 2.66 7.43 16.78
CA GLY A 579 3.83 7.45 17.66
C GLY A 579 4.92 8.40 17.16
N ILE A 580 5.94 8.66 17.98
CA ILE A 580 6.98 9.66 17.68
C ILE A 580 7.80 9.37 16.40
N ARG A 581 7.80 8.12 15.94
CA ARG A 581 8.45 7.68 14.70
C ARG A 581 7.48 7.49 13.53
N ALA A 582 6.24 7.98 13.66
CA ALA A 582 5.22 7.86 12.62
C ALA A 582 5.68 8.49 11.31
N ARG A 583 5.31 7.83 10.21
CA ARG A 583 5.64 8.18 8.83
C ARG A 583 4.41 8.01 7.96
N THR A 584 4.37 8.58 6.77
CA THR A 584 3.27 8.29 5.82
C THR A 584 3.68 7.24 4.80
N THR A 585 4.98 7.17 4.45
CA THR A 585 5.48 6.31 3.36
C THR A 585 6.11 5.01 3.84
N GLY A 586 6.32 4.09 2.90
CA GLY A 586 7.13 2.88 3.12
C GLY A 586 6.40 1.86 3.98
N ALA A 587 5.20 1.48 3.57
CA ALA A 587 4.50 0.31 4.08
C ALA A 587 5.18 -0.96 3.53
N PRO A 588 5.86 -1.76 4.36
CA PRO A 588 6.34 -3.09 3.96
C PRO A 588 5.20 -4.10 3.83
N GLN A 589 5.52 -5.28 3.30
CA GLN A 589 4.62 -6.41 3.08
C GLN A 589 4.04 -7.04 4.36
N ASN A 590 4.57 -6.74 5.55
CA ASN A 590 4.16 -7.39 6.80
C ASN A 590 2.88 -6.80 7.43
N HIS A 591 2.27 -5.79 6.82
CA HIS A 591 0.98 -5.25 7.22
C HIS A 591 0.17 -4.80 6.01
N TRP A 592 -1.10 -4.44 6.24
CA TRP A 592 -1.98 -3.88 5.21
C TRP A 592 -1.43 -2.56 4.67
N PHE A 593 -1.54 -2.37 3.35
CA PHE A 593 -1.50 -1.07 2.70
C PHE A 593 -2.71 -0.94 1.78
N GLY A 594 -3.42 0.18 1.88
CA GLY A 594 -4.62 0.45 1.08
C GLY A 594 -5.53 1.48 1.78
N PRO A 595 -6.52 2.03 1.04
CA PRO A 595 -7.44 3.01 1.58
C PRO A 595 -8.49 2.37 2.49
N ALA A 596 -9.21 3.21 3.22
CA ALA A 596 -10.43 2.85 3.95
C ALA A 596 -11.54 3.86 3.65
N GLY A 597 -12.77 3.57 4.13
CA GLY A 597 -13.95 4.38 3.82
C GLY A 597 -14.58 4.11 2.44
N ASP A 598 -14.01 3.20 1.64
CA ASP A 598 -14.53 2.76 0.35
C ASP A 598 -14.70 1.22 0.32
N PRO A 599 -15.91 0.67 0.06
CA PRO A 599 -16.11 -0.78 -0.11
C PRO A 599 -15.31 -1.38 -1.28
N LEU A 600 -14.90 -0.55 -2.24
CA LEU A 600 -14.05 -0.92 -3.37
C LEU A 600 -12.55 -0.86 -3.02
N GLY A 601 -12.16 -0.41 -1.82
CA GLY A 601 -10.77 -0.31 -1.39
C GLY A 601 -10.01 -1.62 -1.59
N ALA A 602 -8.85 -1.53 -2.24
CA ALA A 602 -7.91 -2.62 -2.44
C ALA A 602 -6.85 -2.63 -1.33
N GLY A 603 -6.48 -3.83 -0.89
CA GLY A 603 -5.29 -4.03 -0.07
C GLY A 603 -4.13 -4.57 -0.92
N ILE A 604 -2.91 -4.46 -0.40
CA ILE A 604 -1.73 -5.16 -0.93
C ILE A 604 -0.85 -5.70 0.19
N GLY A 605 -0.10 -6.78 -0.10
CA GLY A 605 0.96 -7.30 0.77
C GLY A 605 0.53 -8.38 1.77
N SER A 606 -0.38 -8.06 2.69
CA SER A 606 -0.73 -8.98 3.79
C SER A 606 -1.64 -10.14 3.33
N PRO A 607 -1.72 -11.25 4.11
CA PRO A 607 -2.70 -12.31 3.87
C PRO A 607 -4.14 -11.79 3.73
N GLU A 608 -4.56 -10.85 4.57
CA GLU A 608 -5.90 -10.27 4.56
C GLU A 608 -6.13 -9.44 3.29
N ALA A 609 -5.13 -8.68 2.84
CA ALA A 609 -5.18 -7.96 1.57
C ALA A 609 -5.35 -8.89 0.38
N VAL A 610 -4.65 -10.04 0.37
CA VAL A 610 -4.82 -11.06 -0.66
C VAL A 610 -6.25 -11.59 -0.64
N LEU A 611 -6.77 -11.97 0.53
CA LEU A 611 -8.09 -12.58 0.63
C LEU A 611 -9.22 -11.59 0.31
N SER A 612 -9.15 -10.36 0.80
CA SER A 612 -10.17 -9.33 0.60
C SER A 612 -10.24 -8.86 -0.85
N THR A 613 -9.10 -8.86 -1.55
CA THR A 613 -9.01 -8.42 -2.94
C THR A 613 -9.32 -9.55 -3.90
N TRP A 614 -8.74 -10.74 -3.70
CA TRP A 614 -8.68 -11.78 -4.73
C TRP A 614 -9.57 -13.00 -4.51
N THR A 615 -10.34 -13.01 -3.42
CA THR A 615 -11.30 -14.08 -3.13
C THR A 615 -12.66 -13.52 -2.74
N CYS A 616 -13.71 -14.34 -2.89
CA CYS A 616 -15.01 -14.12 -2.30
C CYS A 616 -15.34 -15.25 -1.32
N HIS A 617 -16.29 -15.00 -0.43
CA HIS A 617 -16.85 -16.05 0.41
C HIS A 617 -17.72 -17.00 -0.43
N ARG A 618 -17.65 -18.31 -0.14
CA ARG A 618 -18.59 -19.32 -0.64
C ARG A 618 -18.97 -20.24 0.51
N GLU A 619 -20.25 -20.23 0.87
CA GLU A 619 -20.82 -21.16 1.85
C GLU A 619 -21.20 -22.48 1.16
N ILE A 620 -20.83 -23.59 1.76
CA ILE A 620 -21.25 -24.93 1.35
C ILE A 620 -21.88 -25.58 2.58
N VAL A 621 -23.18 -25.89 2.49
CA VAL A 621 -23.90 -26.59 3.55
C VAL A 621 -24.04 -28.05 3.14
N PHE A 622 -23.42 -28.93 3.91
CA PHE A 622 -23.62 -30.36 3.80
C PHE A 622 -24.82 -30.74 4.66
N ASP A 623 -25.78 -31.44 4.09
CA ASP A 623 -26.92 -32.01 4.79
C ASP A 623 -27.06 -33.47 4.33
N GLN A 624 -26.26 -34.33 4.95
CA GLN A 624 -26.04 -35.71 4.49
C GLN A 624 -27.03 -36.71 5.10
N GLY A 625 -27.85 -36.26 6.05
CA GLY A 625 -28.77 -37.10 6.80
C GLY A 625 -28.13 -37.81 8.03
N PRO A 626 -28.83 -38.80 8.61
CA PRO A 626 -29.99 -39.48 8.06
C PRO A 626 -31.24 -38.60 8.04
N ILE A 627 -32.19 -38.92 7.17
CA ILE A 627 -33.56 -38.41 7.30
C ILE A 627 -34.09 -38.90 8.66
N PRO A 628 -34.67 -38.03 9.50
CA PRO A 628 -35.21 -38.45 10.79
C PRO A 628 -36.18 -39.62 10.63
N GLY A 629 -36.10 -40.64 11.49
CA GLY A 629 -37.06 -41.76 11.45
C GLY A 629 -38.52 -41.33 11.70
N SER A 630 -38.71 -40.16 12.30
CA SER A 630 -40.00 -39.48 12.48
C SER A 630 -40.44 -38.65 11.28
N TRP A 631 -39.66 -38.58 10.21
CA TRP A 631 -40.00 -37.78 9.05
C TRP A 631 -41.18 -38.41 8.30
N THR A 632 -42.24 -37.64 8.16
CA THR A 632 -43.38 -37.93 7.27
C THR A 632 -43.54 -36.76 6.32
N THR A 633 -44.05 -37.00 5.12
CA THR A 633 -44.32 -35.92 4.15
C THR A 633 -45.20 -34.84 4.79
N PRO A 634 -44.70 -33.62 4.99
CA PRO A 634 -45.50 -32.53 5.54
C PRO A 634 -46.59 -32.10 4.54
N PRO A 635 -47.69 -31.48 5.00
CA PRO A 635 -48.65 -30.85 4.09
C PRO A 635 -47.94 -29.77 3.25
N PRO A 636 -48.37 -29.51 1.99
CA PRO A 636 -47.83 -28.43 1.19
C PRO A 636 -47.95 -27.10 1.94
N SER A 637 -46.86 -26.32 1.93
CA SER A 637 -46.79 -24.98 2.54
C SER A 637 -47.51 -23.93 1.72
#